data_AF-A0A9X7N5N4-F1
#
_entry.id   AF-A0A9X7N5N4-F1
#
_cell.length_a   1.000
_cell.length_b   1.000
_cell.length_c   1.000
_cell.angle_alpha   90.00
_cell.angle_beta   90.00
_cell.angle_gamma   90.00
#
_symmetry.space_group_name_H-M   'P 1'
#
loop_
_entity.id
_entity.type
_entity.pdbx_description
1 polymer ?
#
loop_
_entity_poly.entity_id
_entity_poly.type
_entity_poly.pdbx_seq_one_letter_code
_entity_poly.pdbx_strand_id
1 'polypeptide(L)'
;MHKKTRIRPLLASSLLFGTLFQGGASYADDTEIFFGGSAIDQGIRPNVLFILDDSGSMAYCLDRDSTRCNGGATRMPTMKETFATLLNGTTGVNVGVMDLNQTTNNSRILSPVQYIEQSINTKMPTPSLASGTDDVTRQTTGTTGNQLSDDSLVMGYVRNAAPNTASITRSLSVDSTYSNNNSSYYIQGNYTCSVKAASSSSVCSGPTTTLNARSGSGTLRYDGLFLFRNLNIPAGVTITDAKLYITTTTDTASRAFNISAVNAKTPGAFNDSTLIDSSIFTATTAKNSVKVGTTLDHSLDVTALLNSLKDVAPAKNPISDVALRLRSTNNNNFTYNVGDTNSSPKLVVTYSGSEDNSRTTGLRFQTVAIPQGANITSARIDFVPAGSDDRPVTFDVTAQNAGNAATFTATEDFTARTKTSAASWAAPEWRTQNPPLYVQGPEVRAQVQAVVSNSSWCGNNAMAFFLTPTSGNGNRVAYSYDDGSSLQPVLKVTYTGGDTGCLNPILDVSMLDPKDDGRQYYLPTTSWFGSDNPNKVSITETSVPLETTANRVSYSIIGARFQKVPVRAGATVMEAGITVTPNSAAGTTGTVNVSFERSANSAAFSAADNNLGSRSKTAGTSCTFTSTGPGIPVTCKAAGLVTNLQSVFATSNNWVDGNALSVFLTQPSTSNLTLRTYENSPADAIKLNIKLQTGGLGSNSYTIRNYTNDLVQNMTADGGTPLVPALYEAAGYLTQLPTKHNNTNTSPITSACQATFMVLLTDGQANGNTTTATRGIANMTGTSCGNSNDDELCGRELTRWLATTDQTDFDGNNFVTTHTIGFALQANQQAQTFLDDLAHNGGGTSYTANNASDLAKAFNAILQEALATNTTFVNSSAPVNSFNRQDNKDQLYFALFRPSATDRWPGNLKRYRLKTENGVATIVDADGAAAIDPNTGFFKSNAQSYWPDPDNGRDGNDIAKGGAAHKLQAPADRKLFTYYGAVPSGGVNLNANAYKLLTNNTNLTTTMFEVGNATLKDQAINYIRGLDSNGTTARNALGDMIHSTPRLFTYGCKGYNSAGQCLTSSGEDNADQYAIVGTNEGFVQLFDTSSGVEQFGFIPEALLPNIDLLRADDRSTSQKPRRYGMDSSVTVWVNDANNNGVIYGDPTARTTSGLNDGEFVYAYATMGRGGGTSTRWTSPTRLIPSSSGRSTVAPAASQNWGRRGQHR
;
A
#
# COMPACT_ATOMS: atom_id res chain seq x y z
N MET A 1 -36.04 54.84 58.15
CA MET A 1 -35.41 55.31 56.90
C MET A 1 -34.18 54.48 56.61
N HIS A 2 -34.12 53.75 55.49
CA HIS A 2 -32.90 53.55 54.67
C HIS A 2 -33.20 52.58 53.50
N LYS A 3 -32.97 53.07 52.27
CA LYS A 3 -33.09 52.36 50.99
C LYS A 3 -31.94 51.37 50.82
N LYS A 4 -32.23 50.10 50.46
CA LYS A 4 -31.23 49.13 49.97
C LYS A 4 -31.42 48.88 48.47
N THR A 5 -30.37 49.20 47.72
CA THR A 5 -30.23 49.21 46.26
C THR A 5 -29.94 47.82 45.71
N ARG A 6 -30.59 47.47 44.58
CA ARG A 6 -30.44 46.22 43.82
C ARG A 6 -29.26 46.33 42.85
N ILE A 7 -28.13 45.66 43.13
CA ILE A 7 -26.91 45.62 42.26
C ILE A 7 -26.77 44.26 41.52
N ARG A 8 -27.75 43.36 41.61
CA ARG A 8 -27.64 42.02 40.99
C ARG A 8 -28.03 41.89 39.50
N PRO A 9 -28.82 42.77 38.85
CA PRO A 9 -29.17 42.55 37.43
C PRO A 9 -28.18 43.16 36.42
N LEU A 10 -27.29 44.07 36.84
CA LEU A 10 -26.36 44.76 35.92
C LEU A 10 -25.09 43.95 35.60
N LEU A 11 -24.66 43.05 36.47
CA LEU A 11 -23.49 42.17 36.25
C LEU A 11 -23.82 40.93 35.40
N ALA A 12 -25.10 40.53 35.33
CA ALA A 12 -25.52 39.42 34.48
C ALA A 12 -25.62 39.83 33.00
N SER A 13 -25.98 41.08 32.71
CA SER A 13 -26.07 41.59 31.33
C SER A 13 -24.72 41.91 30.69
N SER A 14 -23.68 42.22 31.48
CA SER A 14 -22.32 42.43 30.94
C SER A 14 -21.57 41.13 30.62
N LEU A 15 -21.84 40.04 31.35
CA LEU A 15 -21.29 38.71 31.05
C LEU A 15 -21.98 38.00 29.86
N LEU A 16 -23.24 38.33 29.58
CA LEU A 16 -23.95 37.86 28.37
C LEU A 16 -23.59 38.64 27.10
N PHE A 17 -23.18 39.91 27.20
CA PHE A 17 -22.70 40.67 26.03
C PHE A 17 -21.23 40.38 25.68
N GLY A 18 -20.40 39.98 26.65
CA GLY A 18 -19.00 39.59 26.39
C GLY A 18 -18.84 38.22 25.71
N THR A 19 -19.81 37.31 25.88
CA THR A 19 -19.77 35.96 25.31
C THR A 19 -20.36 35.87 23.89
N LEU A 20 -21.07 36.90 23.43
CA LEU A 20 -21.58 37.00 22.05
C LEU A 20 -20.60 37.65 21.06
N PHE A 21 -19.47 38.20 21.54
CA PHE A 21 -18.43 38.82 20.70
C PHE A 21 -17.10 38.03 20.65
N GLN A 22 -17.06 36.82 21.19
CA GLN A 22 -15.93 35.87 21.02
C GLN A 22 -16.33 34.58 20.30
N GLY A 23 -17.37 34.63 19.46
CA GLY A 23 -17.40 33.73 18.32
C GLY A 23 -16.25 34.13 17.42
N GLY A 24 -15.10 33.46 17.55
CA GLY A 24 -14.06 33.54 16.53
C GLY A 24 -14.75 33.32 15.20
N ALA A 25 -14.61 34.27 14.28
CA ALA A 25 -14.99 34.03 12.90
C ALA A 25 -14.14 32.83 12.46
N SER A 26 -14.71 31.63 12.53
CA SER A 26 -14.14 30.48 11.87
C SER A 26 -14.27 30.78 10.39
N TYR A 27 -13.21 31.31 9.81
CA TYR A 27 -13.00 31.22 8.38
C TYR A 27 -12.78 29.73 8.09
N ALA A 28 -13.87 28.99 7.92
CA ALA A 28 -13.79 27.67 7.31
C ALA A 28 -13.37 27.92 5.85
N ASP A 29 -12.14 27.55 5.52
CA ASP A 29 -11.65 27.54 4.15
C ASP A 29 -11.99 26.16 3.57
N ASP A 30 -12.65 26.11 2.41
CA ASP A 30 -13.08 24.85 1.79
C ASP A 30 -11.89 24.00 1.33
N THR A 31 -10.67 24.54 1.31
CA THR A 31 -9.43 23.79 1.04
C THR A 31 -9.32 22.56 1.95
N GLU A 32 -9.57 22.69 3.25
CA GLU A 32 -9.43 21.62 4.26
C GLU A 32 -10.37 20.43 4.02
N ILE A 33 -11.54 20.63 3.39
CA ILE A 33 -12.49 19.55 3.07
C ILE A 33 -12.00 18.70 1.89
N PHE A 34 -11.27 19.29 0.94
CA PHE A 34 -10.84 18.58 -0.28
C PHE A 34 -9.47 17.90 -0.16
N PHE A 35 -8.65 18.26 0.84
CA PHE A 35 -7.40 17.55 1.17
C PHE A 35 -7.59 16.42 2.19
N GLY A 36 -8.81 16.24 2.72
CA GLY A 36 -9.22 15.14 3.61
C GLY A 36 -10.17 14.14 2.95
N GLY A 37 -9.97 13.81 1.67
CA GLY A 37 -10.94 13.05 0.87
C GLY A 37 -11.43 11.73 1.48
N SER A 38 -12.58 11.23 1.00
CA SER A 38 -13.26 10.02 1.50
C SER A 38 -12.44 8.73 1.49
N ALA A 39 -11.30 8.67 0.79
CA ALA A 39 -10.33 7.57 0.84
C ALA A 39 -9.43 7.62 2.10
N ILE A 40 -9.07 8.81 2.57
CA ILE A 40 -8.27 9.03 3.80
C ILE A 40 -9.11 8.68 5.03
N ASP A 41 -10.40 9.02 5.02
CA ASP A 41 -11.39 8.61 6.03
C ASP A 41 -11.66 7.08 6.04
N GLN A 42 -11.26 6.35 4.98
CA GLN A 42 -11.30 4.89 4.91
C GLN A 42 -9.93 4.23 5.23
N GLY A 43 -8.93 5.02 5.66
CA GLY A 43 -7.59 4.51 6.00
C GLY A 43 -6.62 4.34 4.83
N ILE A 44 -6.97 4.75 3.61
CA ILE A 44 -6.11 4.68 2.41
C ILE A 44 -5.37 6.02 2.26
N ARG A 45 -4.05 6.00 2.49
CA ARG A 45 -3.19 7.21 2.56
C ARG A 45 -2.04 7.10 1.56
N PRO A 46 -1.64 8.19 0.89
CA PRO A 46 -0.52 8.15 -0.05
C PRO A 46 0.79 7.72 0.64
N ASN A 47 1.62 6.97 -0.09
CA ASN A 47 2.92 6.50 0.36
C ASN A 47 4.03 7.45 -0.13
N VAL A 48 4.93 7.85 0.77
CA VAL A 48 6.10 8.65 0.44
C VAL A 48 7.36 8.00 1.01
N LEU A 49 8.28 7.58 0.13
CA LEU A 49 9.59 7.07 0.50
C LEU A 49 10.66 8.14 0.23
N PHE A 50 11.33 8.62 1.27
CA PHE A 50 12.46 9.53 1.15
C PHE A 50 13.78 8.75 1.04
N ILE A 51 14.57 9.05 0.01
CA ILE A 51 15.95 8.59 -0.14
C ILE A 51 16.83 9.81 0.10
N LEU A 52 17.58 9.80 1.20
CA LEU A 52 18.34 10.95 1.68
C LEU A 52 19.85 10.72 1.55
N ASP A 53 20.54 11.74 1.05
CA ASP A 53 21.99 11.72 0.88
C ASP A 53 22.72 11.88 2.23
N ASP A 54 23.58 10.91 2.51
CA ASP A 54 24.49 10.86 3.63
C ASP A 54 25.96 10.84 3.20
N SER A 55 26.26 11.12 1.93
CA SER A 55 27.62 11.09 1.40
C SER A 55 28.55 12.13 2.05
N GLY A 56 29.86 11.95 1.88
CA GLY A 56 30.86 12.86 2.44
C GLY A 56 30.71 14.33 1.99
N SER A 57 30.10 14.61 0.82
CA SER A 57 29.83 15.97 0.34
C SER A 57 28.78 16.71 1.17
N MET A 58 27.90 15.98 1.86
CA MET A 58 26.94 16.57 2.78
C MET A 58 27.60 17.26 3.99
N ALA A 59 28.91 17.06 4.21
CA ALA A 59 29.71 17.80 5.19
C ALA A 59 30.22 19.17 4.68
N TYR A 60 30.00 19.51 3.41
CA TYR A 60 30.48 20.76 2.80
C TYR A 60 29.53 21.93 3.03
N CYS A 61 29.99 23.13 2.66
CA CYS A 61 29.21 24.35 2.76
C CYS A 61 28.11 24.43 1.70
N LEU A 62 27.05 25.20 2.00
CA LEU A 62 25.97 25.46 1.03
C LEU A 62 26.44 26.26 -0.20
N ASP A 63 27.49 27.06 -0.07
CA ASP A 63 28.02 27.96 -1.11
C ASP A 63 29.26 27.40 -1.85
N ARG A 64 29.74 26.19 -1.50
CA ARG A 64 31.00 25.62 -2.04
C ARG A 64 30.96 24.10 -2.13
N ASP A 65 31.45 23.55 -3.24
CA ASP A 65 31.38 22.11 -3.57
C ASP A 65 32.53 21.23 -3.06
N SER A 66 33.53 21.77 -2.35
CA SER A 66 34.74 21.01 -2.01
C SER A 66 35.44 21.38 -0.69
N THR A 67 34.82 22.20 0.16
CA THR A 67 35.45 22.68 1.40
C THR A 67 34.53 22.53 2.60
N ARG A 68 35.08 22.02 3.72
CA ARG A 68 34.42 22.01 5.03
C ARG A 68 34.39 23.42 5.61
N CYS A 69 33.28 23.82 6.23
CA CYS A 69 33.12 25.19 6.71
C CYS A 69 33.92 25.47 7.98
N ASN A 70 34.62 26.62 8.01
CA ASN A 70 35.09 27.25 9.25
C ASN A 70 33.98 28.20 9.78
N GLY A 71 32.89 27.64 10.32
CA GLY A 71 31.85 28.39 11.03
C GLY A 71 30.60 28.82 10.23
N GLY A 72 30.33 28.24 9.05
CA GLY A 72 29.11 28.43 8.26
C GLY A 72 28.17 27.22 8.26
N ALA A 73 26.93 27.37 7.79
CA ALA A 73 25.94 26.27 7.69
C ALA A 73 26.38 25.22 6.66
N THR A 74 26.52 23.97 7.11
CA THR A 74 26.81 22.81 6.26
C THR A 74 25.52 22.17 5.75
N ARG A 75 25.63 21.39 4.66
CA ARG A 75 24.48 20.78 3.98
C ARG A 75 23.69 19.81 4.87
N MET A 76 24.36 18.92 5.59
CA MET A 76 23.73 17.92 6.46
C MET A 76 22.87 18.52 7.58
N PRO A 77 23.35 19.45 8.44
CA PRO A 77 22.50 20.12 9.43
C PRO A 77 21.31 20.88 8.79
N THR A 78 21.52 21.51 7.64
CA THR A 78 20.46 22.23 6.92
C THR A 78 19.37 21.30 6.44
N MET A 79 19.74 20.14 5.88
CA MET A 79 18.80 19.09 5.45
C MET A 79 18.03 18.54 6.66
N LYS A 80 18.72 18.23 7.77
CA LYS A 80 18.11 17.75 9.02
C LYS A 80 17.08 18.70 9.62
N GLU A 81 17.40 20.00 9.69
CA GLU A 81 16.49 21.02 10.22
C GLU A 81 15.26 21.23 9.32
N THR A 82 15.49 21.24 8.01
CA THR A 82 14.43 21.38 7.01
C THR A 82 13.49 20.17 7.02
N PHE A 83 14.05 18.96 7.10
CA PHE A 83 13.30 17.72 7.17
C PHE A 83 12.48 17.62 8.47
N ALA A 84 13.03 18.04 9.61
CA ALA A 84 12.29 18.12 10.87
C ALA A 84 11.09 19.06 10.77
N THR A 85 11.30 20.23 10.17
CA THR A 85 10.25 21.23 9.94
C THR A 85 9.15 20.69 9.02
N LEU A 86 9.55 19.99 7.95
CA LEU A 86 8.64 19.32 7.01
C LEU A 86 7.78 18.27 7.72
N LEU A 87 8.43 17.33 8.42
CA LEU A 87 7.73 16.26 9.09
C LEU A 87 6.73 16.82 10.09
N ASN A 88 7.11 17.83 10.89
CA ASN A 88 6.22 18.46 11.88
C ASN A 88 4.95 19.09 11.28
N GLY A 89 5.01 19.62 10.06
CA GLY A 89 3.86 20.24 9.37
C GLY A 89 3.01 19.28 8.53
N THR A 90 3.44 18.04 8.34
CA THR A 90 2.79 17.07 7.45
C THR A 90 1.75 16.26 8.21
N THR A 91 0.59 15.92 7.64
CA THR A 91 -0.34 14.91 8.20
C THR A 91 -0.96 14.11 7.05
N GLY A 92 -1.64 12.99 7.36
CA GLY A 92 -2.44 12.27 6.35
C GLY A 92 -1.66 11.40 5.34
N VAL A 93 -0.36 11.22 5.51
CA VAL A 93 0.51 10.43 4.60
C VAL A 93 1.20 9.27 5.32
N ASN A 94 1.64 8.27 4.56
CA ASN A 94 2.60 7.27 5.05
C ASN A 94 4.02 7.70 4.66
N VAL A 95 4.98 7.62 5.59
CA VAL A 95 6.37 8.05 5.40
C VAL A 95 7.33 6.92 5.70
N GLY A 96 8.33 6.74 4.83
CA GLY A 96 9.51 5.91 5.06
C GLY A 96 10.78 6.68 4.73
N VAL A 97 11.92 6.23 5.26
CA VAL A 97 13.22 6.86 5.08
C VAL A 97 14.27 5.80 4.72
N MET A 98 15.10 6.14 3.75
CA MET A 98 16.20 5.36 3.22
C MET A 98 17.43 6.26 3.09
N ASP A 99 18.63 5.72 3.29
CA ASP A 99 19.90 6.43 3.09
C ASP A 99 20.64 5.98 1.82
N LEU A 100 21.62 6.79 1.40
CA LEU A 100 22.43 6.51 0.22
C LEU A 100 23.63 5.63 0.49
N ASN A 101 24.10 5.40 1.71
CA ASN A 101 25.21 4.49 2.01
C ASN A 101 24.74 3.32 2.87
N GLN A 102 25.27 2.12 2.62
CA GLN A 102 24.84 0.93 3.37
C GLN A 102 25.40 1.02 4.80
N THR A 103 24.51 0.92 5.79
CA THR A 103 24.92 0.62 7.16
C THR A 103 25.23 -0.87 7.32
N THR A 104 25.84 -1.25 8.44
CA THR A 104 26.46 -2.57 8.73
C THR A 104 25.56 -3.81 8.57
N ASN A 105 24.28 -3.64 8.27
CA ASN A 105 23.28 -4.72 8.12
C ASN A 105 22.81 -4.98 6.68
N ASN A 106 23.52 -4.47 5.66
CA ASN A 106 23.29 -4.81 4.25
C ASN A 106 21.92 -4.37 3.68
N SER A 107 21.24 -3.41 4.33
CA SER A 107 20.05 -2.71 3.82
C SER A 107 20.20 -1.21 4.03
N ARG A 108 19.60 -0.44 3.11
CA ARG A 108 19.58 1.03 3.10
C ARG A 108 18.27 1.61 3.64
N ILE A 109 17.28 0.76 3.91
CA ILE A 109 15.99 1.21 4.46
C ILE A 109 16.15 1.43 5.97
N LEU A 110 16.14 2.68 6.40
CA LEU A 110 16.22 3.07 7.81
C LEU A 110 14.86 2.92 8.51
N SER A 111 13.78 3.27 7.81
CA SER A 111 12.41 3.07 8.27
C SER A 111 11.50 2.71 7.08
N PRO A 112 10.75 1.59 7.16
CA PRO A 112 9.75 1.28 6.15
C PRO A 112 8.64 2.34 6.15
N VAL A 113 7.91 2.45 5.03
CA VAL A 113 6.81 3.39 4.85
C VAL A 113 5.61 2.99 5.72
N GLN A 114 5.27 3.85 6.68
CA GLN A 114 4.17 3.64 7.63
C GLN A 114 3.43 4.96 7.91
N TYR A 115 2.22 4.89 8.46
CA TYR A 115 1.43 6.10 8.71
C TYR A 115 2.14 7.07 9.66
N ILE A 116 2.30 8.32 9.25
CA ILE A 116 3.15 9.32 9.94
C ILE A 116 2.74 9.56 11.41
N GLU A 117 1.45 9.48 11.75
CA GLU A 117 0.98 9.62 13.14
C GLU A 117 0.76 8.29 13.86
N GLN A 118 1.04 7.17 13.20
CA GLN A 118 0.97 5.88 13.87
C GLN A 118 1.95 5.90 15.03
N SER A 119 1.50 5.55 16.22
CA SER A 119 2.41 5.35 17.34
C SER A 119 3.34 4.19 16.98
N ILE A 120 4.65 4.39 16.98
CA ILE A 120 5.63 3.29 16.79
C ILE A 120 5.53 2.29 17.89
N ASN A 121 5.19 2.80 19.06
CA ASN A 121 4.93 1.97 20.19
C ASN A 121 3.62 1.20 20.01
N THR A 122 2.78 1.38 18.99
CA THR A 122 1.67 0.49 18.65
C THR A 122 1.92 -0.21 17.32
N LYS A 123 2.27 -1.50 17.36
CA LYS A 123 2.18 -2.31 16.15
C LYS A 123 0.70 -2.49 15.83
N MET A 124 0.30 -2.35 14.57
CA MET A 124 -0.91 -3.01 14.07
C MET A 124 -0.48 -4.40 13.62
N PRO A 125 -0.54 -5.41 14.51
CA PRO A 125 -0.09 -6.74 14.15
C PRO A 125 -0.96 -7.29 13.02
N THR A 126 -0.30 -7.94 12.07
CA THR A 126 -0.98 -8.79 11.11
C THR A 126 -1.45 -10.07 11.80
N PRO A 127 -2.67 -10.55 11.50
CA PRO A 127 -3.13 -11.84 11.98
C PRO A 127 -2.10 -12.94 11.64
N SER A 128 -1.65 -13.67 12.65
CA SER A 128 -0.65 -14.73 12.46
C SER A 128 -0.84 -15.85 13.47
N LEU A 129 -0.35 -17.03 13.12
CA LEU A 129 -0.09 -18.09 14.09
C LEU A 129 1.22 -17.71 14.79
N ALA A 130 1.21 -17.70 16.12
CA ALA A 130 2.32 -17.18 16.93
C ALA A 130 2.91 -18.23 17.89
N SER A 131 2.39 -19.46 17.86
CA SER A 131 2.85 -20.60 18.64
C SER A 131 2.41 -21.91 17.97
N GLY A 132 3.11 -23.03 18.20
CA GLY A 132 2.67 -24.35 17.68
C GLY A 132 1.32 -24.81 18.23
N THR A 133 0.84 -24.19 19.31
CA THR A 133 -0.53 -24.44 19.82
C THR A 133 -1.63 -23.65 19.10
N ASP A 134 -1.29 -22.86 18.09
CA ASP A 134 -2.25 -22.11 17.29
C ASP A 134 -2.78 -22.88 16.09
N ASP A 135 -2.15 -23.99 15.73
CA ASP A 135 -2.63 -24.91 14.73
C ASP A 135 -2.73 -26.32 15.31
N VAL A 136 -3.77 -27.03 14.88
CA VAL A 136 -4.09 -28.32 15.47
C VAL A 136 -4.80 -29.20 14.47
N THR A 137 -4.44 -30.48 14.43
CA THR A 137 -5.23 -31.50 13.74
C THR A 137 -5.78 -32.52 14.72
N ARG A 138 -7.05 -32.90 14.53
CA ARG A 138 -7.74 -33.92 15.33
C ARG A 138 -8.36 -35.00 14.46
N GLN A 139 -8.11 -36.25 14.84
CA GLN A 139 -8.75 -37.45 14.26
C GLN A 139 -10.13 -37.68 14.88
N THR A 140 -11.08 -38.15 14.07
CA THR A 140 -12.44 -38.50 14.52
C THR A 140 -12.50 -39.86 15.25
N THR A 141 -11.55 -40.77 15.00
CA THR A 141 -11.52 -42.14 15.54
C THR A 141 -10.11 -42.52 16.01
N GLY A 142 -9.98 -43.14 17.19
CA GLY A 142 -8.70 -43.42 17.87
C GLY A 142 -8.37 -42.42 19.00
N THR A 143 -7.36 -42.71 19.83
CA THR A 143 -7.04 -41.95 21.07
C THR A 143 -7.11 -40.44 20.85
N THR A 144 -7.97 -39.79 21.64
CA THR A 144 -8.46 -38.40 21.59
C THR A 144 -7.38 -37.32 21.84
N GLY A 145 -6.24 -37.40 21.14
CA GLY A 145 -5.15 -36.46 21.29
C GLY A 145 -5.08 -35.47 20.13
N ASN A 146 -5.20 -34.18 20.43
CA ASN A 146 -4.91 -33.10 19.50
C ASN A 146 -3.41 -33.11 19.16
N GLN A 147 -3.06 -33.08 17.87
CA GLN A 147 -1.66 -32.94 17.44
C GLN A 147 -1.34 -31.45 17.30
N LEU A 148 -0.47 -30.92 18.17
CA LEU A 148 -0.15 -29.50 18.35
C LEU A 148 1.32 -29.16 18.00
N SER A 149 2.06 -30.12 17.45
CA SER A 149 3.49 -29.98 17.19
C SER A 149 3.90 -30.73 15.92
N ASP A 150 2.93 -30.97 15.03
CA ASP A 150 3.15 -31.68 13.79
C ASP A 150 3.64 -30.66 12.75
N ASP A 151 4.74 -30.97 12.06
CA ASP A 151 5.28 -30.16 10.95
C ASP A 151 4.26 -29.92 9.80
N SER A 152 3.25 -30.78 9.70
CA SER A 152 2.29 -30.82 8.60
C SER A 152 0.85 -30.83 9.11
N LEU A 153 0.04 -29.91 8.59
CA LEU A 153 -1.38 -29.78 8.89
C LEU A 153 -2.21 -30.61 7.92
N VAL A 154 -2.52 -31.84 8.32
CA VAL A 154 -3.42 -32.73 7.57
C VAL A 154 -4.88 -32.39 7.88
N MET A 155 -5.65 -32.05 6.86
CA MET A 155 -7.10 -31.78 6.91
C MET A 155 -7.84 -32.63 5.87
N GLY A 156 -9.02 -33.15 6.18
CA GLY A 156 -9.81 -33.95 5.23
C GLY A 156 -9.87 -35.43 5.56
N TYR A 157 -10.01 -36.29 4.55
CA TYR A 157 -10.15 -37.74 4.73
C TYR A 157 -8.81 -38.45 4.51
N VAL A 158 -8.32 -39.12 5.54
CA VAL A 158 -7.20 -40.06 5.46
C VAL A 158 -7.79 -41.45 5.30
N ARG A 159 -7.98 -41.85 4.04
CA ARG A 159 -8.56 -43.14 3.70
C ARG A 159 -8.04 -43.73 2.39
N ASN A 160 -8.20 -45.03 2.26
CA ASN A 160 -7.78 -45.80 1.09
C ASN A 160 -8.37 -45.22 -0.21
N ALA A 161 -7.62 -45.30 -1.31
CA ALA A 161 -8.02 -44.75 -2.62
C ALA A 161 -9.34 -45.33 -3.15
N ALA A 162 -9.69 -46.56 -2.74
CA ALA A 162 -11.06 -47.08 -2.70
C ALA A 162 -11.16 -48.19 -1.62
N PRO A 163 -12.35 -48.50 -1.08
CA PRO A 163 -12.53 -49.50 -0.02
C PRO A 163 -12.01 -50.92 -0.36
N ASN A 164 -11.76 -51.22 -1.65
CA ASN A 164 -11.41 -52.55 -2.14
C ASN A 164 -10.13 -52.61 -3.02
N THR A 165 -9.43 -51.49 -3.26
CA THR A 165 -8.18 -51.51 -4.04
C THR A 165 -6.97 -51.48 -3.11
N ALA A 166 -6.36 -52.65 -2.93
CA ALA A 166 -5.12 -52.86 -2.17
C ALA A 166 -3.86 -52.32 -2.88
N SER A 167 -3.98 -51.40 -3.86
CA SER A 167 -2.84 -50.92 -4.64
C SER A 167 -3.04 -49.49 -5.17
N ILE A 168 -1.95 -48.72 -5.19
CA ILE A 168 -1.85 -47.36 -5.74
C ILE A 168 -0.79 -47.37 -6.84
N THR A 169 -1.14 -46.84 -8.01
CA THR A 169 -0.22 -46.68 -9.13
C THR A 169 -0.07 -45.19 -9.46
N ARG A 170 1.18 -44.69 -9.52
CA ARG A 170 1.51 -43.32 -9.93
C ARG A 170 2.52 -43.36 -11.06
N SER A 171 2.11 -42.87 -12.22
CA SER A 171 2.95 -42.78 -13.42
C SER A 171 3.42 -41.35 -13.62
N LEU A 172 4.67 -41.16 -14.03
CA LEU A 172 5.18 -39.86 -14.47
C LEU A 172 5.03 -39.64 -15.98
N SER A 173 4.26 -40.49 -16.67
CA SER A 173 3.99 -40.43 -18.12
C SER A 173 2.96 -39.36 -18.52
N VAL A 174 2.80 -39.13 -19.83
CA VAL A 174 1.83 -38.16 -20.40
C VAL A 174 0.39 -38.35 -19.97
N ASP A 175 -0.02 -39.58 -19.66
CA ASP A 175 -1.40 -39.91 -19.26
C ASP A 175 -1.75 -39.44 -17.84
N SER A 176 -0.78 -38.93 -17.07
CA SER A 176 -1.00 -38.42 -15.71
C SER A 176 -0.58 -36.96 -15.59
N THR A 177 -1.39 -36.05 -16.17
CA THR A 177 -1.15 -34.59 -16.19
C THR A 177 -0.80 -34.02 -14.80
N TYR A 178 -1.52 -34.44 -13.76
CA TYR A 178 -1.25 -34.02 -12.39
C TYR A 178 0.08 -34.57 -11.84
N SER A 179 0.43 -35.83 -12.15
CA SER A 179 1.65 -36.46 -11.62
C SER A 179 2.90 -36.17 -12.45
N ASN A 180 2.79 -35.79 -13.72
CA ASN A 180 3.94 -35.69 -14.63
C ASN A 180 4.58 -34.29 -14.66
N ASN A 181 3.86 -33.21 -14.35
CA ASN A 181 4.35 -31.84 -14.47
C ASN A 181 5.50 -31.55 -13.47
N ASN A 182 6.74 -31.29 -13.89
CA ASN A 182 7.87 -31.07 -12.96
C ASN A 182 7.97 -32.14 -11.85
N SER A 183 8.10 -33.40 -12.25
CA SER A 183 8.20 -34.54 -11.32
C SER A 183 9.41 -35.45 -11.61
N SER A 184 10.06 -35.24 -12.76
CA SER A 184 11.25 -35.96 -13.19
C SER A 184 12.40 -34.98 -13.31
N TYR A 185 13.52 -35.30 -12.69
CA TYR A 185 14.71 -34.45 -12.66
C TYR A 185 15.95 -35.33 -12.77
N TYR A 186 17.09 -34.68 -13.02
CA TYR A 186 18.39 -35.33 -12.94
C TYR A 186 19.39 -34.42 -12.24
N ILE A 187 20.43 -34.99 -11.65
CA ILE A 187 21.49 -34.20 -11.01
C ILE A 187 22.58 -33.87 -12.04
N GLN A 188 22.99 -32.61 -12.16
CA GLN A 188 24.17 -32.18 -12.91
C GLN A 188 25.08 -31.32 -12.02
N GLY A 189 26.27 -31.84 -11.73
CA GLY A 189 27.11 -31.26 -10.66
C GLY A 189 26.43 -31.46 -9.29
N ASN A 190 26.05 -30.35 -8.64
CA ASN A 190 25.27 -30.35 -7.40
C ASN A 190 23.84 -29.83 -7.59
N TYR A 191 23.43 -29.46 -8.81
CA TYR A 191 22.12 -28.90 -9.09
C TYR A 191 21.16 -29.99 -9.57
N THR A 192 19.89 -29.93 -9.17
CA THR A 192 18.81 -30.62 -9.89
C THR A 192 18.50 -29.90 -11.18
N CYS A 193 18.31 -30.62 -12.27
CA CYS A 193 17.87 -30.11 -13.56
C CYS A 193 16.55 -30.78 -13.93
N SER A 194 15.53 -29.97 -14.23
CA SER A 194 14.25 -30.49 -14.72
C SER A 194 14.42 -31.16 -16.08
N VAL A 195 13.79 -32.32 -16.26
CA VAL A 195 13.76 -32.97 -17.60
C VAL A 195 12.74 -32.31 -18.54
N LYS A 196 11.91 -31.38 -18.05
CA LYS A 196 10.83 -30.75 -18.81
C LYS A 196 11.01 -29.25 -19.01
N ALA A 197 11.61 -28.56 -18.06
CA ALA A 197 11.73 -27.10 -18.13
C ALA A 197 12.82 -26.69 -19.14
N ALA A 198 12.60 -25.58 -19.83
CA ALA A 198 13.66 -24.91 -20.57
C ALA A 198 14.76 -24.50 -19.59
N SER A 199 16.03 -24.67 -20.00
CA SER A 199 17.17 -24.37 -19.14
C SER A 199 17.14 -22.92 -18.67
N SER A 200 17.00 -22.73 -17.36
CA SER A 200 17.07 -21.41 -16.70
C SER A 200 18.47 -21.11 -16.12
N SER A 201 19.36 -22.12 -16.13
CA SER A 201 20.70 -22.11 -15.53
C SER A 201 21.73 -22.62 -16.52
N SER A 202 22.91 -21.99 -16.59
CA SER A 202 24.01 -22.42 -17.47
C SER A 202 24.51 -23.85 -17.22
N VAL A 203 24.13 -24.46 -16.09
CA VAL A 203 24.49 -25.84 -15.72
C VAL A 203 23.54 -26.87 -16.33
N CYS A 204 22.28 -26.54 -16.60
CA CYS A 204 21.28 -27.51 -17.07
C CYS A 204 21.15 -27.52 -18.60
N SER A 205 21.00 -28.72 -19.17
CA SER A 205 21.04 -28.96 -20.62
C SER A 205 19.68 -28.79 -21.34
N GLY A 206 18.65 -28.34 -20.60
CA GLY A 206 17.27 -28.21 -21.11
C GLY A 206 16.47 -29.52 -21.08
N PRO A 207 15.27 -29.55 -21.72
CA PRO A 207 14.37 -30.69 -21.66
C PRO A 207 14.98 -31.98 -22.25
N THR A 208 14.71 -33.12 -21.64
CA THR A 208 15.15 -34.45 -22.10
C THR A 208 14.09 -35.52 -21.88
N THR A 209 14.04 -36.51 -22.76
CA THR A 209 13.11 -37.66 -22.68
C THR A 209 13.81 -38.95 -22.23
N THR A 210 15.14 -38.93 -22.05
CA THR A 210 15.91 -40.09 -21.60
C THR A 210 17.02 -39.68 -20.64
N LEU A 211 17.36 -40.56 -19.69
CA LEU A 211 18.52 -40.41 -18.82
C LEU A 211 19.39 -41.66 -18.91
N ASN A 212 20.70 -41.46 -18.85
CA ASN A 212 21.69 -42.54 -18.84
C ASN A 212 22.30 -42.68 -17.44
N ALA A 213 21.85 -43.69 -16.68
CA ALA A 213 22.37 -43.96 -15.34
C ALA A 213 23.74 -44.65 -15.40
N ARG A 214 24.80 -43.91 -15.05
CA ARG A 214 26.18 -44.42 -14.89
C ARG A 214 26.84 -43.89 -13.62
N SER A 215 27.78 -44.64 -13.05
CA SER A 215 28.60 -44.16 -11.92
C SER A 215 29.83 -43.38 -12.41
N GLY A 216 29.88 -42.06 -12.20
CA GLY A 216 31.06 -41.22 -12.50
C GLY A 216 31.47 -40.32 -11.33
N SER A 217 32.41 -39.39 -11.52
CA SER A 217 32.65 -38.21 -10.67
C SER A 217 32.41 -36.94 -11.50
N GLY A 218 32.01 -35.83 -10.87
CA GLY A 218 31.80 -34.54 -11.54
C GLY A 218 30.56 -34.47 -12.47
N THR A 219 30.69 -33.74 -13.58
CA THR A 219 29.64 -33.41 -14.58
C THR A 219 29.07 -34.59 -15.36
N LEU A 220 29.59 -35.80 -15.13
CA LEU A 220 29.21 -37.02 -15.84
C LEU A 220 28.15 -37.86 -15.10
N ARG A 221 27.74 -37.46 -13.88
CA ARG A 221 26.67 -38.12 -13.11
C ARG A 221 25.31 -37.66 -13.61
N TYR A 222 24.42 -38.59 -13.90
CA TYR A 222 22.99 -38.34 -14.19
C TYR A 222 22.15 -39.21 -13.26
N ASP A 223 22.14 -38.86 -11.98
CA ASP A 223 21.27 -39.51 -11.01
C ASP A 223 19.83 -39.11 -11.33
N GLY A 224 18.94 -40.09 -11.51
CA GLY A 224 17.53 -39.83 -11.73
C GLY A 224 16.85 -39.45 -10.42
N LEU A 225 16.04 -38.41 -10.44
CA LEU A 225 15.24 -37.96 -9.31
C LEU A 225 13.76 -37.95 -9.71
N PHE A 226 12.93 -38.64 -8.95
CA PHE A 226 11.52 -38.84 -9.25
C PHE A 226 10.67 -38.46 -8.05
N LEU A 227 9.76 -37.51 -8.25
CA LEU A 227 8.80 -37.07 -7.25
C LEU A 227 7.42 -37.65 -7.59
N PHE A 228 7.05 -38.73 -6.91
CA PHE A 228 5.74 -39.35 -7.02
C PHE A 228 4.78 -38.65 -6.06
N ARG A 229 3.77 -37.99 -6.62
CA ARG A 229 2.78 -37.20 -5.89
C ARG A 229 1.47 -37.95 -5.70
N ASN A 230 0.64 -37.44 -4.77
CA ASN A 230 -0.73 -37.92 -4.57
C ASN A 230 -0.78 -39.41 -4.19
N LEU A 231 0.13 -39.88 -3.34
CA LEU A 231 0.10 -41.26 -2.84
C LEU A 231 -0.94 -41.40 -1.74
N ASN A 232 -0.93 -40.50 -0.76
CA ASN A 232 -1.88 -40.48 0.36
C ASN A 232 -2.06 -41.84 1.06
N ILE A 233 -0.95 -42.55 1.27
CA ILE A 233 -0.96 -43.87 1.92
C ILE A 233 -1.18 -43.66 3.43
N PRO A 234 -2.27 -44.18 4.02
CA PRO A 234 -2.55 -43.98 5.44
C PRO A 234 -1.49 -44.60 6.36
N ALA A 235 -1.35 -44.09 7.58
CA ALA A 235 -0.38 -44.64 8.54
C ALA A 235 -0.78 -46.05 9.03
N GLY A 236 -2.08 -46.31 9.11
CA GLY A 236 -2.66 -47.55 9.62
C GLY A 236 -2.58 -48.77 8.69
N VAL A 237 -2.21 -48.60 7.41
CA VAL A 237 -2.08 -49.72 6.46
C VAL A 237 -0.69 -50.34 6.47
N THR A 238 -0.56 -51.64 6.17
CA THR A 238 0.75 -52.30 6.04
C THR A 238 1.14 -52.38 4.58
N ILE A 239 2.25 -51.75 4.19
CA ILE A 239 2.78 -51.81 2.83
C ILE A 239 3.41 -53.20 2.64
N THR A 240 2.76 -54.02 1.81
CA THR A 240 3.16 -55.42 1.56
C THR A 240 4.12 -55.53 0.38
N ASP A 241 4.01 -54.64 -0.61
CA ASP A 241 4.91 -54.60 -1.77
C ASP A 241 4.96 -53.19 -2.35
N ALA A 242 6.14 -52.71 -2.76
CA ALA A 242 6.28 -51.47 -3.50
C ALA A 242 7.35 -51.60 -4.58
N LYS A 243 6.97 -51.36 -5.85
CA LYS A 243 7.83 -51.51 -7.02
C LYS A 243 7.92 -50.20 -7.81
N LEU A 244 9.15 -49.76 -8.06
CA LEU A 244 9.47 -48.73 -9.04
C LEU A 244 9.72 -49.39 -10.40
N TYR A 245 8.87 -49.11 -11.37
CA TYR A 245 9.02 -49.54 -12.75
C TYR A 245 9.78 -48.49 -13.55
N ILE A 246 10.78 -48.94 -14.30
CA ILE A 246 11.53 -48.15 -15.29
C ILE A 246 11.60 -48.91 -16.60
N THR A 247 11.56 -48.19 -17.72
CA THR A 247 11.63 -48.78 -19.06
C THR A 247 12.90 -48.31 -19.76
N THR A 248 13.70 -49.26 -20.26
CA THR A 248 14.94 -48.98 -20.99
C THR A 248 14.69 -48.68 -22.47
N THR A 249 15.60 -47.94 -23.10
CA THR A 249 15.57 -47.73 -24.55
C THR A 249 16.29 -48.84 -25.33
N THR A 250 17.16 -49.61 -24.67
CA THR A 250 17.90 -50.74 -25.26
C THR A 250 18.15 -51.83 -24.22
N ASP A 251 18.01 -53.11 -24.61
CA ASP A 251 18.30 -54.28 -23.76
C ASP A 251 19.78 -54.68 -23.87
N THR A 252 20.68 -53.84 -23.38
CA THR A 252 22.13 -54.01 -23.64
C THR A 252 22.95 -54.38 -22.41
N ALA A 253 22.45 -54.24 -21.17
CA ALA A 253 23.23 -54.60 -19.98
C ALA A 253 22.49 -54.68 -18.62
N SER A 254 22.95 -55.60 -17.76
CA SER A 254 22.49 -55.77 -16.38
C SER A 254 23.07 -54.67 -15.49
N ARG A 255 22.28 -54.14 -14.54
CA ARG A 255 22.71 -53.05 -13.66
C ARG A 255 22.28 -53.24 -12.22
N ALA A 256 23.06 -52.71 -11.30
CA ALA A 256 22.67 -52.53 -9.91
C ALA A 256 22.48 -51.05 -9.61
N PHE A 257 21.45 -50.76 -8.81
CA PHE A 257 21.03 -49.43 -8.43
C PHE A 257 21.02 -49.30 -6.91
N ASN A 258 21.56 -48.17 -6.44
CA ASN A 258 21.28 -47.64 -5.12
C ASN A 258 20.06 -46.73 -5.24
N ILE A 259 18.99 -47.09 -4.55
CA ILE A 259 17.77 -46.29 -4.47
C ILE A 259 17.69 -45.71 -3.06
N SER A 260 17.55 -44.40 -2.96
CA SER A 260 17.32 -43.71 -1.69
C SER A 260 16.09 -42.82 -1.80
N ALA A 261 15.48 -42.51 -0.66
CA ALA A 261 14.35 -41.60 -0.56
C ALA A 261 14.69 -40.39 0.31
N VAL A 262 14.02 -39.27 0.07
CA VAL A 262 13.98 -38.17 1.03
C VAL A 262 13.28 -38.67 2.29
N ASN A 263 13.88 -38.44 3.47
CA ASN A 263 13.35 -38.93 4.74
C ASN A 263 12.21 -38.04 5.27
N ALA A 264 11.14 -37.90 4.49
CA ALA A 264 9.97 -37.10 4.79
C ALA A 264 8.71 -37.73 4.16
N LYS A 265 7.54 -37.51 4.77
CA LYS A 265 6.23 -37.91 4.23
C LYS A 265 5.65 -36.90 3.23
N THR A 266 6.23 -35.70 3.24
CA THR A 266 5.84 -34.51 2.47
C THR A 266 7.11 -33.86 1.86
N PRO A 267 7.88 -34.57 1.02
CA PRO A 267 9.06 -34.00 0.40
C PRO A 267 8.70 -32.79 -0.49
N GLY A 268 9.47 -31.71 -0.37
CA GLY A 268 9.33 -30.52 -1.21
C GLY A 268 9.64 -30.81 -2.69
N ALA A 269 9.09 -29.99 -3.58
CA ALA A 269 9.39 -30.08 -5.01
C ALA A 269 10.81 -29.58 -5.34
N PHE A 270 11.35 -30.01 -6.47
CA PHE A 270 12.67 -29.58 -6.96
C PHE A 270 12.54 -28.57 -8.10
N ASN A 271 13.58 -27.77 -8.33
CA ASN A 271 13.74 -26.88 -9.49
C ASN A 271 15.22 -26.74 -9.89
N ASP A 272 15.53 -26.00 -10.95
CA ASP A 272 16.90 -25.88 -11.47
C ASP A 272 17.92 -25.24 -10.51
N SER A 273 17.44 -24.61 -9.43
CA SER A 273 18.26 -23.99 -8.39
C SER A 273 18.38 -24.83 -7.11
N THR A 274 17.70 -25.99 -7.02
CA THR A 274 17.79 -26.84 -5.83
C THR A 274 19.13 -27.56 -5.79
N LEU A 275 19.89 -27.36 -4.72
CA LEU A 275 21.15 -28.04 -4.50
C LEU A 275 20.91 -29.40 -3.83
N ILE A 276 21.48 -30.47 -4.39
CA ILE A 276 21.40 -31.82 -3.82
C ILE A 276 22.75 -32.21 -3.23
N ASP A 277 22.78 -32.32 -1.91
CA ASP A 277 23.89 -32.94 -1.19
C ASP A 277 23.51 -34.34 -0.63
N SER A 278 24.43 -34.98 0.08
CA SER A 278 24.21 -36.29 0.68
C SER A 278 23.27 -36.29 1.89
N SER A 279 22.90 -35.13 2.44
CA SER A 279 22.06 -34.99 3.64
C SER A 279 20.56 -35.01 3.35
N ILE A 280 20.13 -34.81 2.10
CA ILE A 280 18.71 -34.78 1.71
C ILE A 280 18.12 -36.20 1.56
N PHE A 281 18.92 -37.18 1.13
CA PHE A 281 18.49 -38.56 0.87
C PHE A 281 19.05 -39.52 1.93
N THR A 282 18.52 -39.43 3.16
CA THR A 282 19.03 -40.14 4.34
C THR A 282 18.31 -41.45 4.67
N ALA A 283 17.20 -41.78 4.00
CA ALA A 283 16.50 -43.06 4.22
C ALA A 283 17.35 -44.27 3.77
N THR A 284 17.20 -45.41 4.45
CA THR A 284 17.99 -46.64 4.25
C THR A 284 18.02 -47.08 2.77
N THR A 285 19.19 -47.08 2.14
CA THR A 285 19.31 -47.37 0.70
C THR A 285 18.86 -48.79 0.35
N ALA A 286 17.87 -48.93 -0.54
CA ALA A 286 17.52 -50.20 -1.16
C ALA A 286 18.50 -50.52 -2.30
N LYS A 287 19.19 -51.66 -2.22
CA LYS A 287 20.06 -52.16 -3.29
C LYS A 287 19.27 -53.09 -4.19
N ASN A 288 19.05 -52.68 -5.43
CA ASN A 288 18.31 -53.47 -6.42
C ASN A 288 19.19 -53.81 -7.61
N SER A 289 18.88 -54.91 -8.30
CA SER A 289 19.54 -55.27 -9.55
C SER A 289 18.54 -55.58 -10.64
N VAL A 290 18.79 -55.03 -11.83
CA VAL A 290 18.12 -55.34 -13.09
C VAL A 290 18.99 -56.33 -13.86
N LYS A 291 18.42 -57.46 -14.25
CA LYS A 291 19.06 -58.47 -15.11
C LYS A 291 18.63 -58.24 -16.57
N VAL A 292 19.55 -58.47 -17.52
CA VAL A 292 19.26 -58.48 -18.96
C VAL A 292 18.27 -59.60 -19.27
N GLY A 293 17.27 -59.31 -20.09
CA GLY A 293 16.26 -60.25 -20.56
C GLY A 293 15.40 -59.57 -21.62
N THR A 294 14.63 -60.32 -22.40
CA THR A 294 13.91 -59.84 -23.61
C THR A 294 12.83 -58.76 -23.38
N THR A 295 12.71 -58.20 -22.18
CA THR A 295 11.70 -57.21 -21.79
C THR A 295 12.37 -55.89 -21.39
N LEU A 296 11.94 -54.79 -22.01
CA LEU A 296 12.45 -53.43 -21.74
C LEU A 296 11.97 -52.85 -20.40
N ASP A 297 10.90 -53.40 -19.83
CA ASP A 297 10.32 -52.98 -18.56
C ASP A 297 10.95 -53.73 -17.38
N HIS A 298 11.39 -52.99 -16.36
CA HIS A 298 12.02 -53.56 -15.18
C HIS A 298 11.39 -53.02 -13.90
N SER A 299 11.20 -53.89 -12.90
CA SER A 299 10.72 -53.52 -11.57
C SER A 299 11.85 -53.53 -10.54
N LEU A 300 11.94 -52.48 -9.74
CA LEU A 300 12.87 -52.32 -8.63
C LEU A 300 12.10 -52.32 -7.30
N ASP A 301 12.53 -53.11 -6.33
CA ASP A 301 11.87 -53.22 -5.02
C ASP A 301 12.25 -52.06 -4.10
N VAL A 302 11.24 -51.26 -3.71
CA VAL A 302 11.39 -50.12 -2.80
C VAL A 302 10.54 -50.30 -1.53
N THR A 303 10.09 -51.52 -1.24
CA THR A 303 9.20 -51.84 -0.11
C THR A 303 9.79 -51.43 1.24
N ALA A 304 11.07 -51.71 1.47
CA ALA A 304 11.75 -51.34 2.71
C ALA A 304 11.87 -49.82 2.89
N LEU A 305 12.11 -49.07 1.79
CA LEU A 305 12.19 -47.61 1.80
C LEU A 305 10.86 -46.98 2.18
N LEU A 306 9.76 -47.40 1.55
CA LEU A 306 8.44 -46.85 1.85
C LEU A 306 7.98 -47.23 3.26
N ASN A 307 8.32 -48.43 3.74
CA ASN A 307 8.06 -48.80 5.14
C ASN A 307 8.86 -47.92 6.12
N SER A 308 10.13 -47.57 5.85
CA SER A 308 10.86 -46.64 6.73
C SER A 308 10.25 -45.24 6.75
N LEU A 309 9.62 -44.79 5.66
CA LEU A 309 8.93 -43.50 5.62
C LEU A 309 7.65 -43.47 6.46
N LYS A 310 7.04 -44.62 6.77
CA LYS A 310 5.86 -44.68 7.65
C LYS A 310 6.19 -44.24 9.08
N ASP A 311 7.39 -44.55 9.55
CA ASP A 311 7.85 -44.29 10.92
C ASP A 311 8.42 -42.87 11.09
N VAL A 312 8.63 -42.14 10.00
CA VAL A 312 9.06 -40.73 10.05
C VAL A 312 7.99 -39.88 10.74
N ALA A 313 8.42 -39.05 11.69
CA ALA A 313 7.53 -38.12 12.37
C ALA A 313 6.96 -37.11 11.37
N PRO A 314 5.67 -36.73 11.48
CA PRO A 314 4.68 -37.24 12.44
C PRO A 314 4.17 -38.63 12.05
N ALA A 315 4.28 -39.59 12.99
CA ALA A 315 4.02 -41.02 12.70
C ALA A 315 2.59 -41.29 12.21
N LYS A 316 1.61 -40.50 12.65
CA LYS A 316 0.19 -40.65 12.30
C LYS A 316 -0.21 -39.99 10.98
N ASN A 317 0.67 -39.21 10.36
CA ASN A 317 0.37 -38.56 9.09
C ASN A 317 0.58 -39.54 7.92
N PRO A 318 -0.24 -39.45 6.85
CA PRO A 318 -0.11 -40.29 5.68
C PRO A 318 1.19 -39.97 4.91
N ILE A 319 1.67 -40.91 4.10
CA ILE A 319 2.70 -40.59 3.10
C ILE A 319 1.98 -39.91 1.93
N SER A 320 2.10 -38.59 1.83
CA SER A 320 1.48 -37.80 0.77
C SER A 320 2.25 -37.94 -0.54
N ASP A 321 3.56 -37.66 -0.50
CA ASP A 321 4.45 -37.67 -1.67
C ASP A 321 5.73 -38.45 -1.36
N VAL A 322 6.41 -38.97 -2.39
CA VAL A 322 7.70 -39.68 -2.25
C VAL A 322 8.68 -39.19 -3.31
N ALA A 323 9.84 -38.72 -2.85
CA ALA A 323 10.96 -38.36 -3.72
C ALA A 323 12.03 -39.48 -3.67
N LEU A 324 12.27 -40.12 -4.82
CA LEU A 324 13.26 -41.18 -4.98
C LEU A 324 14.46 -40.69 -5.79
N ARG A 325 15.65 -41.07 -5.34
CA ARG A 325 16.90 -40.96 -6.11
C ARG A 325 17.31 -42.34 -6.60
N LEU A 326 17.55 -42.44 -7.90
CA LEU A 326 18.03 -43.63 -8.58
C LEU A 326 19.48 -43.40 -9.04
N ARG A 327 20.42 -44.13 -8.43
CA ARG A 327 21.85 -44.01 -8.73
C ARG A 327 22.45 -45.36 -9.14
N SER A 328 23.14 -45.40 -10.28
CA SER A 328 23.87 -46.61 -10.71
C SER A 328 25.11 -46.83 -9.85
N THR A 329 25.42 -48.10 -9.55
CA THR A 329 26.63 -48.48 -8.80
C THR A 329 27.87 -48.65 -9.68
N ASN A 330 27.72 -48.73 -11.01
CA ASN A 330 28.79 -49.06 -11.95
C ASN A 330 28.83 -48.08 -13.14
N ASN A 331 30.00 -47.91 -13.78
CA ASN A 331 30.25 -46.87 -14.80
C ASN A 331 29.82 -47.24 -16.23
N ASN A 332 28.88 -48.18 -16.37
CA ASN A 332 28.44 -48.62 -17.68
C ASN A 332 27.08 -47.98 -18.02
N ASN A 333 26.84 -47.70 -19.30
CA ASN A 333 25.61 -47.04 -19.76
C ASN A 333 24.36 -47.88 -19.45
N PHE A 334 23.30 -47.19 -19.04
CA PHE A 334 21.95 -47.73 -18.89
C PHE A 334 20.95 -46.59 -19.12
N THR A 335 20.39 -46.55 -20.33
CA THR A 335 19.48 -45.48 -20.73
C THR A 335 18.03 -45.90 -20.52
N TYR A 336 17.27 -45.06 -19.83
CA TYR A 336 15.86 -45.27 -19.54
C TYR A 336 15.04 -44.01 -19.83
N ASN A 337 13.75 -44.21 -20.10
CA ASN A 337 12.83 -43.15 -20.48
C ASN A 337 12.44 -42.30 -19.26
N VAL A 338 12.30 -40.99 -19.48
CA VAL A 338 11.83 -40.00 -18.50
C VAL A 338 10.97 -38.93 -19.19
N GLY A 339 10.46 -37.97 -18.40
CA GLY A 339 9.73 -36.82 -18.93
C GLY A 339 8.32 -37.20 -19.36
N ASP A 340 7.87 -36.64 -20.48
CA ASP A 340 6.53 -36.86 -21.03
C ASP A 340 6.51 -38.01 -22.03
N THR A 341 6.78 -39.23 -21.55
CA THR A 341 6.72 -40.43 -22.39
C THR A 341 5.87 -41.51 -21.71
N ASN A 342 5.16 -42.34 -22.50
CA ASN A 342 4.35 -43.47 -21.99
C ASN A 342 5.15 -44.47 -21.15
N SER A 343 6.48 -44.48 -21.32
CA SER A 343 7.43 -45.37 -20.66
C SER A 343 8.20 -44.70 -19.51
N SER A 344 7.74 -43.54 -19.05
CA SER A 344 8.35 -42.85 -17.91
C SER A 344 8.16 -43.61 -16.60
N PRO A 345 9.00 -43.35 -15.57
CA PRO A 345 8.98 -44.13 -14.34
C PRO A 345 7.60 -44.15 -13.68
N LYS A 346 7.26 -45.33 -13.13
CA LYS A 346 5.96 -45.59 -12.50
C LYS A 346 6.16 -46.28 -11.16
N LEU A 347 5.54 -45.77 -10.10
CA LEU A 347 5.54 -46.38 -8.78
C LEU A 347 4.23 -47.13 -8.55
N VAL A 348 4.31 -48.40 -8.15
CA VAL A 348 3.17 -49.21 -7.73
C VAL A 348 3.37 -49.63 -6.28
N VAL A 349 2.41 -49.30 -5.42
CA VAL A 349 2.45 -49.61 -3.99
C VAL A 349 1.22 -50.43 -3.63
N THR A 350 1.44 -51.63 -3.12
CA THR A 350 0.41 -52.56 -2.66
C THR A 350 0.45 -52.63 -1.14
N TYR A 351 -0.71 -52.56 -0.51
CA TYR A 351 -0.85 -52.56 0.95
C TYR A 351 -2.06 -53.37 1.40
N SER A 352 -2.04 -53.78 2.66
CA SER A 352 -3.13 -54.49 3.33
C SER A 352 -3.62 -53.71 4.56
N GLY A 353 -4.85 -54.00 4.99
CA GLY A 353 -5.54 -53.24 6.04
C GLY A 353 -6.25 -51.99 5.50
N SER A 354 -6.91 -51.27 6.40
CA SER A 354 -7.65 -50.06 6.07
C SER A 354 -7.52 -49.02 7.18
N GLU A 355 -7.56 -47.76 6.76
CA GLU A 355 -7.80 -46.61 7.62
C GLU A 355 -8.93 -45.81 6.97
N ASP A 356 -9.90 -45.36 7.76
CA ASP A 356 -10.95 -44.45 7.32
C ASP A 356 -11.20 -43.43 8.43
N ASN A 357 -10.33 -42.42 8.45
CA ASN A 357 -10.33 -41.37 9.47
C ASN A 357 -10.52 -40.01 8.82
N SER A 358 -11.41 -39.18 9.38
CA SER A 358 -11.45 -37.75 9.09
C SER A 358 -10.54 -36.95 10.02
N ARG A 359 -9.96 -35.89 9.48
CA ARG A 359 -9.10 -34.92 10.16
C ARG A 359 -9.76 -33.55 10.12
N THR A 360 -10.13 -33.05 11.29
CA THR A 360 -10.58 -31.66 11.46
C THR A 360 -9.39 -30.82 11.87
N THR A 361 -9.21 -29.67 11.23
CA THR A 361 -8.12 -28.75 11.53
C THR A 361 -8.64 -27.50 12.22
N GLY A 362 -7.97 -27.09 13.29
CA GLY A 362 -8.17 -25.81 13.97
C GLY A 362 -7.02 -24.86 13.66
N LEU A 363 -7.32 -23.60 13.39
CA LEU A 363 -6.35 -22.53 13.17
C LEU A 363 -6.72 -21.34 14.05
N ARG A 364 -5.78 -20.83 14.85
CA ARG A 364 -5.99 -19.73 15.77
C ARG A 364 -5.07 -18.58 15.41
N PHE A 365 -5.63 -17.59 14.73
CA PHE A 365 -4.92 -16.36 14.43
C PHE A 365 -4.93 -15.46 15.65
N GLN A 366 -3.74 -15.11 16.13
CA GLN A 366 -3.59 -14.14 17.20
C GLN A 366 -3.65 -12.72 16.64
N THR A 367 -3.85 -11.77 17.56
CA THR A 367 -3.68 -10.34 17.29
C THR A 367 -4.45 -9.85 16.06
N VAL A 368 -5.70 -10.28 15.92
CA VAL A 368 -6.56 -9.90 14.78
C VAL A 368 -7.03 -8.47 14.98
N ALA A 369 -6.33 -7.51 14.37
CA ALA A 369 -6.51 -6.06 14.55
C ALA A 369 -7.76 -5.49 13.86
N ILE A 370 -8.93 -6.06 14.14
CA ILE A 370 -10.23 -5.61 13.61
C ILE A 370 -11.06 -5.06 14.78
N PRO A 371 -11.36 -3.75 14.80
CA PRO A 371 -12.24 -3.16 15.82
C PRO A 371 -13.61 -3.82 15.84
N GLN A 372 -14.22 -3.88 17.02
CA GLN A 372 -15.58 -4.38 17.19
C GLN A 372 -16.59 -3.61 16.34
N GLY A 373 -17.46 -4.32 15.63
CA GLY A 373 -18.47 -3.71 14.76
C GLY A 373 -17.97 -3.18 13.42
N ALA A 374 -16.70 -3.41 13.07
CA ALA A 374 -16.20 -3.15 11.72
C ALA A 374 -16.96 -3.97 10.66
N ASN A 375 -17.06 -3.43 9.44
CA ASN A 375 -17.70 -4.09 8.31
C ASN A 375 -16.66 -4.79 7.43
N ILE A 376 -16.71 -6.13 7.37
CA ILE A 376 -15.72 -6.92 6.64
C ILE A 376 -16.06 -6.92 5.15
N THR A 377 -15.14 -6.40 4.33
CA THR A 377 -15.29 -6.34 2.86
C THR A 377 -14.74 -7.58 2.18
N SER A 378 -13.66 -8.16 2.70
CA SER A 378 -13.08 -9.41 2.22
C SER A 378 -12.37 -10.15 3.35
N ALA A 379 -12.50 -11.46 3.44
CA ALA A 379 -11.65 -12.26 4.31
C ALA A 379 -11.39 -13.65 3.70
N ARG A 380 -10.14 -14.11 3.76
CA ARG A 380 -9.75 -15.44 3.28
C ARG A 380 -8.61 -16.04 4.09
N ILE A 381 -8.55 -17.36 4.11
CA ILE A 381 -7.41 -18.10 4.68
C ILE A 381 -6.63 -18.73 3.53
N ASP A 382 -5.36 -18.36 3.35
CA ASP A 382 -4.49 -18.94 2.32
C ASP A 382 -3.52 -19.95 2.95
N PHE A 383 -3.13 -20.97 2.19
CA PHE A 383 -2.28 -22.06 2.64
C PHE A 383 -1.09 -22.27 1.69
N VAL A 384 0.01 -22.82 2.19
CA VAL A 384 1.06 -23.39 1.32
C VAL A 384 0.94 -24.92 1.36
N PRO A 385 0.77 -25.61 0.21
CA PRO A 385 0.72 -27.07 0.18
C PRO A 385 2.06 -27.71 0.57
N ALA A 386 2.05 -28.52 1.63
CA ALA A 386 3.17 -29.38 2.03
C ALA A 386 3.05 -30.78 1.41
N GLY A 387 1.84 -31.23 1.06
CA GLY A 387 1.60 -32.50 0.37
C GLY A 387 0.64 -32.33 -0.81
N SER A 388 0.70 -33.30 -1.73
CA SER A 388 -0.11 -33.28 -2.95
C SER A 388 -1.31 -34.23 -2.87
N ASP A 389 -2.50 -33.75 -3.24
CA ASP A 389 -3.72 -34.56 -3.40
C ASP A 389 -4.66 -33.88 -4.41
N ASP A 390 -5.12 -34.63 -5.41
CA ASP A 390 -6.07 -34.17 -6.44
C ASP A 390 -7.51 -34.62 -6.17
N ARG A 391 -7.71 -35.50 -5.18
CA ARG A 391 -9.03 -36.05 -4.87
C ARG A 391 -9.93 -34.95 -4.30
N PRO A 392 -11.23 -34.97 -4.63
CA PRO A 392 -12.18 -33.97 -4.15
C PRO A 392 -12.34 -34.06 -2.64
N VAL A 393 -12.41 -32.91 -1.98
CA VAL A 393 -12.79 -32.78 -0.56
C VAL A 393 -13.50 -31.45 -0.34
N THR A 394 -14.58 -31.48 0.42
CA THR A 394 -15.33 -30.29 0.83
C THR A 394 -15.27 -30.16 2.34
N PHE A 395 -15.10 -28.93 2.80
CA PHE A 395 -15.04 -28.57 4.22
C PHE A 395 -16.18 -27.62 4.58
N ASP A 396 -16.74 -27.82 5.76
CA ASP A 396 -17.44 -26.76 6.49
C ASP A 396 -16.40 -25.94 7.24
N VAL A 397 -16.33 -24.65 6.89
CA VAL A 397 -15.43 -23.67 7.48
C VAL A 397 -16.22 -22.80 8.44
N THR A 398 -15.87 -22.88 9.72
CA THR A 398 -16.52 -22.12 10.80
C THR A 398 -15.48 -21.32 11.56
N ALA A 399 -15.88 -20.21 12.17
CA ALA A 399 -15.09 -19.56 13.21
C ALA A 399 -15.64 -19.91 14.60
N GLN A 400 -14.82 -19.80 15.63
CA GLN A 400 -15.28 -19.87 17.02
C GLN A 400 -16.12 -18.63 17.32
N ASN A 401 -17.36 -18.83 17.78
CA ASN A 401 -18.23 -17.74 18.21
C ASN A 401 -17.88 -17.30 19.64
N ALA A 402 -16.70 -16.70 19.79
CA ALA A 402 -16.21 -16.15 21.05
C ALA A 402 -15.39 -14.89 20.77
N GLY A 403 -15.47 -13.90 21.67
CA GLY A 403 -14.74 -12.64 21.54
C GLY A 403 -13.22 -12.73 21.68
N ASN A 404 -12.71 -13.84 22.24
CA ASN A 404 -11.28 -14.17 22.28
C ASN A 404 -11.12 -15.70 22.33
N ALA A 405 -10.55 -16.28 21.28
CA ALA A 405 -10.37 -17.73 21.19
C ALA A 405 -9.26 -18.22 22.14
N ALA A 406 -9.57 -19.23 22.94
CA ALA A 406 -8.58 -19.90 23.78
C ALA A 406 -7.58 -20.69 22.92
N THR A 407 -6.33 -20.79 23.39
CA THR A 407 -5.29 -21.63 22.80
C THR A 407 -5.74 -23.10 22.73
N PHE A 408 -5.25 -23.86 21.74
CA PHE A 408 -5.54 -25.28 21.67
C PHE A 408 -4.69 -26.07 22.67
N THR A 409 -5.28 -27.11 23.27
CA THR A 409 -4.61 -27.97 24.26
C THR A 409 -4.66 -29.44 23.83
N ALA A 410 -3.69 -30.24 24.28
CA ALA A 410 -3.54 -31.62 23.80
C ALA A 410 -4.76 -32.52 24.14
N THR A 411 -5.51 -32.18 25.19
CA THR A 411 -6.58 -33.01 25.77
C THR A 411 -7.99 -32.49 25.50
N GLU A 412 -8.17 -31.27 24.97
CA GLU A 412 -9.52 -30.73 24.76
C GLU A 412 -10.23 -31.30 23.53
N ASP A 413 -11.54 -31.14 23.50
CA ASP A 413 -12.33 -31.24 22.28
C ASP A 413 -12.64 -29.87 21.67
N PHE A 414 -11.71 -29.38 20.83
CA PHE A 414 -11.92 -28.12 20.13
C PHE A 414 -13.06 -28.18 19.11
N THR A 415 -13.48 -29.38 18.68
CA THR A 415 -14.60 -29.53 17.74
C THR A 415 -15.95 -29.29 18.42
N ALA A 416 -16.01 -29.39 19.75
CA ALA A 416 -17.19 -29.07 20.55
C ALA A 416 -17.31 -27.57 20.89
N ARG A 417 -16.33 -26.73 20.53
CA ARG A 417 -16.41 -25.28 20.75
C ARG A 417 -17.59 -24.67 19.98
N THR A 418 -18.25 -23.69 20.58
CA THR A 418 -19.35 -22.95 19.94
C THR A 418 -18.85 -22.22 18.69
N LYS A 419 -19.55 -22.39 17.57
CA LYS A 419 -19.12 -21.94 16.24
C LYS A 419 -20.12 -20.99 15.60
N THR A 420 -19.65 -20.23 14.61
CA THR A 420 -20.49 -19.46 13.68
C THR A 420 -21.22 -20.38 12.70
N SER A 421 -22.04 -19.81 11.82
CA SER A 421 -22.51 -20.51 10.62
C SER A 421 -21.33 -20.98 9.76
N ALA A 422 -21.48 -22.16 9.14
CA ALA A 422 -20.47 -22.72 8.25
C ALA A 422 -20.53 -22.08 6.85
N ALA A 423 -19.36 -21.85 6.26
CA ALA A 423 -19.20 -21.65 4.83
C ALA A 423 -18.70 -22.97 4.22
N SER A 424 -19.34 -23.41 3.13
CA SER A 424 -18.90 -24.59 2.39
C SER A 424 -17.72 -24.22 1.50
N TRP A 425 -16.63 -24.95 1.59
CA TRP A 425 -15.44 -24.77 0.76
C TRP A 425 -15.06 -26.09 0.09
N ALA A 426 -15.23 -26.15 -1.23
CA ALA A 426 -14.68 -27.22 -2.05
C ALA A 426 -13.21 -26.93 -2.34
N ALA A 427 -12.30 -27.62 -1.67
CA ALA A 427 -10.88 -27.32 -1.77
C ALA A 427 -10.34 -27.73 -3.16
N PRO A 428 -9.64 -26.84 -3.89
CA PRO A 428 -9.01 -27.18 -5.15
C PRO A 428 -7.92 -28.24 -4.94
N GLU A 429 -7.46 -28.89 -6.02
CA GLU A 429 -6.30 -29.78 -5.95
C GLU A 429 -5.08 -29.04 -5.39
N TRP A 430 -4.33 -29.70 -4.50
CA TRP A 430 -3.12 -29.12 -3.89
C TRP A 430 -1.90 -29.85 -4.38
N ARG A 431 -0.82 -29.12 -4.63
CA ARG A 431 0.41 -29.67 -5.19
C ARG A 431 1.63 -28.99 -4.61
N THR A 432 2.65 -29.78 -4.29
CA THR A 432 3.96 -29.26 -3.87
C THR A 432 4.69 -28.56 -5.02
N GLN A 433 5.23 -27.37 -4.76
CA GLN A 433 5.90 -26.50 -5.74
C GLN A 433 7.22 -25.95 -5.18
N ASN A 434 8.11 -25.49 -6.07
CA ASN A 434 9.38 -24.88 -5.72
C ASN A 434 9.70 -23.69 -6.64
N PRO A 435 9.70 -22.43 -6.13
CA PRO A 435 9.48 -22.08 -4.73
C PRO A 435 8.06 -22.44 -4.25
N PRO A 436 7.86 -22.72 -2.95
CA PRO A 436 6.52 -22.92 -2.39
C PRO A 436 5.65 -21.68 -2.63
N LEU A 437 4.39 -21.89 -3.02
CA LEU A 437 3.44 -20.81 -3.31
C LEU A 437 2.17 -20.97 -2.49
N TYR A 438 1.62 -19.83 -2.05
CA TYR A 438 0.32 -19.79 -1.41
C TYR A 438 -0.78 -20.12 -2.43
N VAL A 439 -1.64 -21.05 -2.06
CA VAL A 439 -2.89 -21.35 -2.75
C VAL A 439 -4.04 -20.69 -2.01
N GLN A 440 -5.01 -20.19 -2.77
CA GLN A 440 -6.21 -19.58 -2.21
C GLN A 440 -7.03 -20.65 -1.45
N GLY A 441 -7.37 -20.35 -0.20
CA GLY A 441 -8.26 -21.21 0.59
C GLY A 441 -9.68 -20.65 0.70
N PRO A 442 -10.41 -20.94 1.79
CA PRO A 442 -11.81 -20.56 1.92
C PRO A 442 -12.00 -19.05 2.09
N GLU A 443 -13.07 -18.53 1.49
CA GLU A 443 -13.66 -17.24 1.80
C GLU A 443 -14.35 -17.32 3.17
N VAL A 444 -14.00 -16.42 4.08
CA VAL A 444 -14.43 -16.44 5.48
C VAL A 444 -15.02 -15.12 5.97
N ARG A 445 -15.42 -14.20 5.08
CA ARG A 445 -15.99 -12.89 5.44
C ARG A 445 -17.19 -13.01 6.37
N ALA A 446 -18.10 -13.95 6.11
CA ALA A 446 -19.27 -14.15 6.96
C ALA A 446 -18.88 -14.65 8.37
N GLN A 447 -17.90 -15.55 8.47
CA GLN A 447 -17.40 -16.08 9.73
C GLN A 447 -16.70 -14.98 10.55
N VAL A 448 -15.82 -14.20 9.91
CA VAL A 448 -15.14 -13.06 10.54
C VAL A 448 -16.17 -12.00 10.97
N GLN A 449 -17.13 -11.66 10.10
CA GLN A 449 -18.19 -10.68 10.43
C GLN A 449 -18.98 -11.10 11.66
N ALA A 450 -19.36 -12.38 11.77
CA ALA A 450 -20.11 -12.89 12.90
C ALA A 450 -19.33 -12.75 14.23
N VAL A 451 -18.02 -13.01 14.22
CA VAL A 451 -17.16 -12.85 15.40
C VAL A 451 -16.98 -11.37 15.74
N VAL A 452 -16.67 -10.52 14.77
CA VAL A 452 -16.43 -9.08 14.98
C VAL A 452 -17.69 -8.32 15.42
N SER A 453 -18.87 -8.82 15.05
CA SER A 453 -20.16 -8.27 15.48
C SER A 453 -20.57 -8.73 16.89
N ASN A 454 -19.85 -9.69 17.49
CA ASN A 454 -20.16 -10.19 18.83
C ASN A 454 -19.80 -9.13 19.88
N SER A 455 -20.68 -8.92 20.87
CA SER A 455 -20.48 -7.92 21.94
C SER A 455 -19.25 -8.21 22.82
N SER A 456 -18.78 -9.46 22.86
CA SER A 456 -17.56 -9.87 23.58
C SER A 456 -16.26 -9.68 22.77
N TRP A 457 -16.36 -9.40 21.46
CA TRP A 457 -15.19 -9.18 20.62
C TRP A 457 -14.53 -7.85 20.93
N CYS A 458 -13.20 -7.86 20.94
CA CYS A 458 -12.40 -6.66 20.95
C CYS A 458 -11.22 -6.91 20.01
N GLY A 459 -10.88 -5.95 19.16
CA GLY A 459 -9.78 -6.10 18.22
C GLY A 459 -8.46 -6.44 18.94
N ASN A 460 -7.55 -7.09 18.21
CA ASN A 460 -6.33 -7.75 18.71
C ASN A 460 -6.56 -8.98 19.60
N ASN A 461 -7.80 -9.45 19.75
CA ASN A 461 -8.06 -10.77 20.31
C ASN A 461 -7.76 -11.88 19.29
N ALA A 462 -7.68 -13.11 19.77
CA ALA A 462 -7.47 -14.26 18.91
C ALA A 462 -8.79 -14.73 18.30
N MET A 463 -8.73 -15.15 17.04
CA MET A 463 -9.84 -15.74 16.31
C MET A 463 -9.46 -17.16 15.88
N ALA A 464 -10.32 -18.13 16.20
CA ALA A 464 -10.11 -19.51 15.78
C ALA A 464 -11.05 -19.90 14.64
N PHE A 465 -10.55 -20.67 13.70
CA PHE A 465 -11.28 -21.27 12.59
C PHE A 465 -11.18 -22.79 12.66
N PHE A 466 -12.20 -23.46 12.14
CA PHE A 466 -12.26 -24.92 12.09
C PHE A 466 -12.66 -25.35 10.68
N LEU A 467 -11.85 -26.23 10.10
CA LEU A 467 -12.07 -26.83 8.79
C LEU A 467 -12.49 -28.28 9.03
N THR A 468 -13.78 -28.55 8.92
CA THR A 468 -14.37 -29.87 9.19
C THR A 468 -14.76 -30.52 7.87
N PRO A 469 -14.21 -31.68 7.48
CA PRO A 469 -14.57 -32.31 6.23
C PRO A 469 -16.02 -32.81 6.23
N THR A 470 -16.74 -32.58 5.13
CA THR A 470 -18.16 -32.95 4.98
C THR A 470 -18.41 -33.94 3.86
N SER A 471 -17.61 -33.90 2.79
CA SER A 471 -17.74 -34.83 1.65
C SER A 471 -16.45 -34.93 0.82
N GLY A 472 -16.43 -35.86 -0.14
CA GLY A 472 -15.24 -36.18 -0.93
C GLY A 472 -14.34 -37.19 -0.22
N ASN A 473 -13.23 -37.59 -0.83
CA ASN A 473 -12.32 -38.66 -0.36
C ASN A 473 -10.85 -38.27 -0.32
N GLY A 474 -10.53 -37.00 -0.63
CA GLY A 474 -9.18 -36.46 -0.50
C GLY A 474 -8.87 -35.86 0.87
N ASN A 475 -7.61 -35.51 1.04
CA ASN A 475 -7.11 -34.65 2.10
C ASN A 475 -6.41 -33.42 1.50
N ARG A 476 -6.04 -32.47 2.35
CA ARG A 476 -5.16 -31.36 2.05
C ARG A 476 -4.10 -31.32 3.15
N VAL A 477 -2.84 -31.14 2.77
CA VAL A 477 -1.72 -31.12 3.72
C VAL A 477 -0.99 -29.80 3.54
N ALA A 478 -1.05 -28.94 4.54
CA ALA A 478 -0.41 -27.63 4.55
C ALA A 478 0.82 -27.64 5.44
N TYR A 479 1.72 -26.68 5.23
CA TYR A 479 2.75 -26.34 6.22
C TYR A 479 2.08 -25.86 7.52
N SER A 480 2.63 -26.29 8.65
CA SER A 480 2.24 -25.84 10.00
C SER A 480 3.03 -24.62 10.45
N TYR A 481 2.71 -24.09 11.63
CA TYR A 481 3.59 -23.17 12.36
C TYR A 481 4.96 -23.81 12.67
N ASP A 482 4.96 -25.08 13.09
CA ASP A 482 6.14 -25.78 13.60
C ASP A 482 7.20 -26.11 12.52
N ASP A 483 6.82 -26.23 11.25
CA ASP A 483 7.76 -26.45 10.14
C ASP A 483 8.43 -25.15 9.65
N GLY A 484 7.88 -23.99 10.03
CA GLY A 484 8.50 -22.69 9.78
C GLY A 484 7.49 -21.54 9.58
N SER A 485 7.71 -20.44 10.31
CA SER A 485 6.80 -19.28 10.34
C SER A 485 6.53 -18.57 8.99
N SER A 486 7.32 -18.83 7.94
CA SER A 486 7.14 -18.19 6.62
C SER A 486 6.14 -18.89 5.70
N LEU A 487 5.80 -20.15 5.97
CA LEU A 487 4.91 -20.98 5.12
C LEU A 487 3.60 -21.37 5.81
N GLN A 488 3.41 -20.97 7.07
CA GLN A 488 2.20 -21.23 7.85
C GLN A 488 0.94 -20.63 7.20
N PRO A 489 -0.27 -21.11 7.56
CA PRO A 489 -1.51 -20.52 7.08
C PRO A 489 -1.63 -19.02 7.41
N VAL A 490 -2.21 -18.24 6.50
CA VAL A 490 -2.37 -16.78 6.68
C VAL A 490 -3.82 -16.37 6.55
N LEU A 491 -4.29 -15.53 7.48
CA LEU A 491 -5.60 -14.90 7.42
C LEU A 491 -5.45 -13.50 6.83
N LYS A 492 -6.05 -13.29 5.65
CA LYS A 492 -6.08 -11.99 4.97
C LYS A 492 -7.47 -11.39 5.13
N VAL A 493 -7.55 -10.19 5.69
CA VAL A 493 -8.82 -9.50 5.95
C VAL A 493 -8.73 -8.04 5.52
N THR A 494 -9.78 -7.55 4.89
CA THR A 494 -10.02 -6.14 4.60
C THR A 494 -11.38 -5.76 5.21
N TYR A 495 -11.44 -4.59 5.83
CA TYR A 495 -12.64 -4.09 6.49
C TYR A 495 -12.70 -2.56 6.39
N THR A 496 -13.89 -2.00 6.62
CA THR A 496 -14.12 -0.55 6.69
C THR A 496 -14.91 -0.19 7.96
N GLY A 497 -14.69 1.03 8.44
CA GLY A 497 -15.30 1.53 9.67
C GLY A 497 -14.88 0.79 10.94
N GLY A 498 -15.65 0.96 12.01
CA GLY A 498 -15.37 0.36 13.32
C GLY A 498 -14.49 1.22 14.24
N ASP A 499 -14.22 2.49 13.90
CA ASP A 499 -13.29 3.36 14.63
C ASP A 499 -13.69 3.63 16.10
N THR A 500 -14.97 3.45 16.42
CA THR A 500 -15.51 3.57 17.78
C THR A 500 -15.58 2.22 18.52
N GLY A 501 -15.26 1.13 17.82
CA GLY A 501 -15.28 -0.23 18.34
C GLY A 501 -14.14 -0.54 19.30
N CYS A 502 -14.34 -1.54 20.16
CA CYS A 502 -13.31 -2.04 21.05
C CYS A 502 -12.10 -2.56 20.25
N LEU A 503 -10.91 -2.06 20.57
CA LEU A 503 -9.61 -2.51 20.06
C LEU A 503 -8.62 -2.50 21.23
N ASN A 504 -8.05 -3.64 21.59
CA ASN A 504 -7.04 -3.77 22.64
C ASN A 504 -5.67 -3.39 22.06
N PRO A 505 -5.09 -2.22 22.36
CA PRO A 505 -3.86 -1.80 21.71
C PRO A 505 -2.69 -2.71 22.11
N ILE A 506 -1.89 -3.10 21.13
CA ILE A 506 -0.63 -3.83 21.34
C ILE A 506 0.49 -2.85 21.14
N LEU A 507 1.34 -2.76 22.17
CA LEU A 507 2.50 -1.91 22.19
C LEU A 507 3.78 -2.68 21.91
N ASP A 508 4.61 -2.19 20.98
CA ASP A 508 5.97 -2.69 20.74
C ASP A 508 6.95 -1.53 20.96
N VAL A 509 7.44 -1.42 22.19
CA VAL A 509 8.27 -0.30 22.63
C VAL A 509 9.73 -0.60 22.36
N SER A 510 10.37 0.23 21.53
CA SER A 510 11.80 0.19 21.24
C SER A 510 12.55 1.26 22.02
N MET A 511 13.85 1.07 22.21
CA MET A 511 14.71 2.09 22.82
C MET A 511 14.96 3.24 21.83
N LEU A 512 15.17 4.45 22.34
CA LEU A 512 15.29 5.67 21.51
C LEU A 512 16.67 6.34 21.63
N ASP A 513 17.44 6.03 22.66
CA ASP A 513 18.73 6.68 22.94
C ASP A 513 19.80 5.60 23.16
N PRO A 514 21.03 5.77 22.65
CA PRO A 514 22.14 4.86 22.94
C PRO A 514 22.48 4.72 24.43
N LYS A 515 22.03 5.64 25.30
CA LYS A 515 22.20 5.51 26.76
C LYS A 515 21.09 4.71 27.44
N ASP A 516 20.14 4.18 26.67
CA ASP A 516 19.00 3.46 27.21
C ASP A 516 19.25 1.97 27.41
N ASP A 517 20.41 1.42 27.04
CA ASP A 517 20.84 0.10 27.49
C ASP A 517 22.21 0.14 28.16
N GLY A 518 22.48 -0.92 28.89
CA GLY A 518 23.75 -1.04 29.59
C GLY A 518 23.90 -2.33 30.37
N ARG A 519 25.13 -2.60 30.78
CA ARG A 519 25.49 -3.79 31.54
C ARG A 519 26.25 -3.40 32.80
N GLN A 520 25.91 -4.03 33.91
CA GLN A 520 26.64 -3.93 35.17
C GLN A 520 27.33 -5.26 35.48
N TYR A 521 28.63 -5.18 35.77
CA TYR A 521 29.45 -6.31 36.22
C TYR A 521 29.35 -6.49 37.73
N TYR A 522 29.44 -7.75 38.19
CA TYR A 522 29.76 -8.08 39.59
C TYR A 522 31.00 -8.99 39.64
N LEU A 523 32.14 -8.43 40.09
CA LEU A 523 33.44 -9.11 40.17
C LEU A 523 33.76 -9.48 41.63
N PRO A 524 34.37 -10.64 41.92
CA PRO A 524 34.92 -10.92 43.24
C PRO A 524 36.11 -9.99 43.57
N THR A 525 36.18 -9.46 44.78
CA THR A 525 37.12 -8.40 45.22
C THR A 525 38.60 -8.82 45.35
N THR A 526 39.05 -9.90 44.69
CA THR A 526 40.39 -10.47 44.91
C THR A 526 41.12 -10.85 43.60
N SER A 527 41.17 -9.96 42.60
CA SER A 527 42.05 -10.13 41.44
C SER A 527 43.44 -9.52 41.70
N TRP A 528 44.49 -10.23 41.29
CA TRP A 528 45.91 -9.83 41.40
C TRP A 528 46.32 -8.70 40.43
N PHE A 529 45.40 -8.26 39.57
CA PHE A 529 45.49 -7.09 38.71
C PHE A 529 44.53 -6.04 39.31
N GLY A 530 45.05 -4.87 39.69
CA GLY A 530 44.42 -3.97 40.65
C GLY A 530 42.94 -3.61 40.43
N SER A 531 42.24 -3.39 41.55
CA SER A 531 41.01 -2.57 41.72
C SER A 531 39.97 -2.56 40.59
N ASP A 532 39.63 -3.70 40.00
CA ASP A 532 38.47 -3.74 39.09
C ASP A 532 37.19 -3.56 39.92
N ASN A 533 36.41 -2.52 39.59
CA ASN A 533 35.24 -2.14 40.36
C ASN A 533 34.11 -3.16 40.18
N PRO A 534 33.65 -3.84 41.25
CA PRO A 534 32.62 -4.88 41.18
C PRO A 534 31.21 -4.33 40.93
N ASN A 535 31.07 -3.03 40.66
CA ASN A 535 29.80 -2.37 40.34
C ASN A 535 29.86 -1.55 39.05
N LYS A 536 30.90 -1.74 38.22
CA LYS A 536 31.10 -0.95 37.00
C LYS A 536 29.93 -1.12 36.04
N VAL A 537 29.45 0.00 35.50
CA VAL A 537 28.39 0.04 34.46
C VAL A 537 29.01 0.46 33.12
N SER A 538 28.56 -0.19 32.05
CA SER A 538 28.91 0.08 30.66
C SER A 538 27.63 0.36 29.87
N ILE A 539 27.63 1.41 29.04
CA ILE A 539 26.48 1.90 28.26
C ILE A 539 26.87 2.18 26.80
N THR A 540 27.89 1.46 26.31
CA THR A 540 28.47 1.64 24.96
C THR A 540 28.87 0.30 24.34
N GLU A 541 28.42 -0.82 24.91
CA GLU A 541 28.78 -2.16 24.44
C GLU A 541 27.93 -2.48 23.22
N THR A 542 28.52 -2.98 22.12
CA THR A 542 27.76 -3.42 20.93
C THR A 542 27.19 -4.84 21.04
N SER A 543 27.55 -5.59 22.09
CA SER A 543 26.92 -6.86 22.41
C SER A 543 27.15 -7.22 23.87
N VAL A 544 26.14 -7.76 24.54
CA VAL A 544 26.18 -8.09 25.96
C VAL A 544 26.06 -9.61 26.17
N PRO A 545 27.07 -10.26 26.79
CA PRO A 545 27.01 -11.70 27.04
C PRO A 545 26.18 -12.04 28.29
N LEU A 546 25.43 -13.14 28.21
CA LEU A 546 24.75 -13.79 29.33
C LEU A 546 25.63 -14.84 30.03
N GLU A 547 26.91 -14.54 30.23
CA GLU A 547 27.92 -15.45 30.78
C GLU A 547 28.29 -15.11 32.24
N THR A 548 28.57 -16.15 33.05
CA THR A 548 29.32 -16.01 34.31
C THR A 548 30.49 -17.00 34.31
N THR A 549 31.66 -16.62 33.80
CA THR A 549 32.83 -17.52 33.87
C THR A 549 33.25 -17.68 35.34
N ALA A 550 33.37 -18.93 35.79
CA ALA A 550 33.67 -19.33 37.18
C ALA A 550 34.99 -18.79 37.77
N ASN A 551 35.79 -18.04 37.01
CA ASN A 551 37.06 -17.47 37.47
C ASN A 551 37.12 -15.94 37.56
N ARG A 552 36.14 -15.16 37.05
CA ARG A 552 36.23 -13.68 37.07
C ARG A 552 34.92 -12.87 37.22
N VAL A 553 33.71 -13.39 37.00
CA VAL A 553 32.44 -12.62 37.16
C VAL A 553 31.34 -13.50 37.76
N SER A 554 30.62 -13.05 38.80
CA SER A 554 29.60 -13.89 39.49
C SER A 554 28.18 -13.78 38.91
N TYR A 555 27.78 -12.63 38.37
CA TYR A 555 26.55 -12.41 37.59
C TYR A 555 26.59 -11.02 36.92
N SER A 556 25.80 -10.82 35.86
CA SER A 556 25.63 -9.50 35.23
C SER A 556 24.16 -9.07 35.15
N ILE A 557 23.92 -7.77 35.30
CA ILE A 557 22.60 -7.14 35.13
C ILE A 557 22.64 -6.40 33.80
N ILE A 558 21.73 -6.74 32.89
CA ILE A 558 21.50 -5.97 31.67
C ILE A 558 20.29 -5.08 31.90
N GLY A 559 20.44 -3.79 31.67
CA GLY A 559 19.37 -2.81 31.72
C GLY A 559 18.93 -2.42 30.31
N ALA A 560 17.63 -2.20 30.13
CA ALA A 560 17.03 -1.54 28.97
C ALA A 560 16.02 -0.50 29.48
N ARG A 561 16.00 0.70 28.90
CA ARG A 561 15.14 1.82 29.29
C ARG A 561 14.30 2.25 28.10
N PHE A 562 13.00 2.19 28.27
CA PHE A 562 12.04 2.56 27.26
C PHE A 562 11.53 3.96 27.55
N GLN A 563 11.77 4.91 26.65
CA GLN A 563 11.27 6.29 26.77
C GLN A 563 9.87 6.41 26.16
N LYS A 564 9.11 7.43 26.61
CA LYS A 564 7.81 7.79 26.02
C LYS A 564 6.83 6.61 25.95
N VAL A 565 6.74 5.83 27.04
CA VAL A 565 5.85 4.67 27.12
C VAL A 565 4.40 5.16 27.22
N PRO A 566 3.55 4.97 26.19
CA PRO A 566 2.27 5.66 26.08
C PRO A 566 1.16 4.90 26.80
N VAL A 567 1.29 4.77 28.11
CA VAL A 567 0.38 3.99 28.96
C VAL A 567 -0.27 4.93 29.96
N ARG A 568 -1.60 4.95 30.04
CA ARG A 568 -2.32 5.72 31.05
C ARG A 568 -2.11 5.14 32.44
N ALA A 569 -2.09 5.99 33.45
CA ALA A 569 -2.14 5.55 34.84
C ALA A 569 -3.38 4.68 35.09
N GLY A 570 -3.19 3.51 35.69
CA GLY A 570 -4.25 2.53 35.93
C GLY A 570 -4.62 1.67 34.72
N ALA A 571 -3.88 1.74 33.60
CA ALA A 571 -4.12 0.87 32.45
C ALA A 571 -4.05 -0.62 32.85
N THR A 572 -4.95 -1.43 32.29
CA THR A 572 -4.96 -2.88 32.51
C THR A 572 -4.06 -3.56 31.50
N VAL A 573 -3.00 -4.22 31.97
CA VAL A 573 -2.06 -4.99 31.15
C VAL A 573 -2.63 -6.39 30.94
N MET A 574 -2.81 -6.77 29.68
CA MET A 574 -3.36 -8.07 29.28
C MET A 574 -2.26 -9.08 28.94
N GLU A 575 -1.23 -8.64 28.22
CA GLU A 575 -0.07 -9.45 27.85
C GLU A 575 1.20 -8.61 27.96
N ALA A 576 2.32 -9.27 28.25
CA ALA A 576 3.63 -8.63 28.35
C ALA A 576 4.72 -9.59 27.86
N GLY A 577 5.67 -9.06 27.10
CA GLY A 577 6.80 -9.82 26.59
C GLY A 577 8.06 -8.97 26.45
N ILE A 578 9.21 -9.65 26.48
CA ILE A 578 10.52 -9.06 26.20
C ILE A 578 11.08 -9.76 24.97
N THR A 579 11.44 -8.97 23.97
CA THR A 579 12.13 -9.45 22.77
C THR A 579 13.60 -9.07 22.85
N VAL A 580 14.47 -10.02 22.59
CA VAL A 580 15.92 -9.82 22.51
C VAL A 580 16.44 -10.36 21.19
N THR A 581 17.53 -9.81 20.67
CA THR A 581 18.16 -10.31 19.44
C THR A 581 19.49 -10.98 19.76
N PRO A 582 19.57 -12.32 19.70
CA PRO A 582 20.80 -13.04 19.92
C PRO A 582 21.87 -12.70 18.87
N ASN A 583 23.11 -12.59 19.30
CA ASN A 583 24.29 -12.57 18.43
C ASN A 583 24.99 -13.94 18.40
N SER A 584 24.35 -14.99 18.93
CA SER A 584 24.90 -16.35 19.06
C SER A 584 24.33 -17.30 18.01
N ALA A 585 25.05 -18.39 17.74
CA ALA A 585 24.60 -19.46 16.84
C ALA A 585 23.28 -20.10 17.29
N ALA A 586 22.54 -20.66 16.33
CA ALA A 586 21.29 -21.38 16.55
C ALA A 586 21.45 -22.50 17.60
N GLY A 587 20.45 -22.69 18.45
CA GLY A 587 20.45 -23.64 19.57
C GLY A 587 21.04 -23.11 20.88
N THR A 588 21.76 -21.99 20.86
CA THR A 588 22.32 -21.38 22.09
C THR A 588 21.20 -20.87 22.98
N THR A 589 21.13 -21.30 24.25
CA THR A 589 20.03 -20.95 25.18
C THR A 589 20.55 -20.22 26.42
N GLY A 590 19.82 -19.20 26.88
CA GLY A 590 20.09 -18.47 28.13
C GLY A 590 18.81 -18.17 28.91
N THR A 591 18.85 -18.30 30.24
CA THR A 591 17.72 -17.97 31.13
C THR A 591 18.05 -16.74 31.97
N VAL A 592 17.08 -15.83 32.15
CA VAL A 592 17.19 -14.61 32.96
C VAL A 592 15.95 -14.38 33.80
N ASN A 593 16.10 -13.67 34.92
CA ASN A 593 15.01 -13.08 35.67
C ASN A 593 14.78 -11.65 35.20
N VAL A 594 13.63 -11.41 34.58
CA VAL A 594 13.19 -10.09 34.12
C VAL A 594 12.46 -9.37 35.25
N SER A 595 12.87 -8.14 35.53
CA SER A 595 12.21 -7.26 36.50
C SER A 595 12.08 -5.84 35.93
N PHE A 596 11.12 -5.07 36.42
CA PHE A 596 10.89 -3.68 36.02
C PHE A 596 11.31 -2.75 37.15
N GLU A 597 11.68 -1.51 36.84
CA GLU A 597 11.94 -0.51 37.86
C GLU A 597 10.63 -0.10 38.56
N ARG A 598 10.61 -0.10 39.90
CA ARG A 598 9.52 0.48 40.70
C ARG A 598 9.68 1.99 40.80
N SER A 599 9.60 2.66 39.65
CA SER A 599 9.62 4.12 39.55
C SER A 599 8.46 4.60 38.68
N ALA A 600 7.93 5.78 38.99
CA ALA A 600 6.96 6.46 38.14
C ALA A 600 7.57 6.86 36.79
N ASN A 601 8.86 7.20 36.78
CA ASN A 601 9.63 7.62 35.60
C ASN A 601 11.10 7.22 35.79
N SER A 602 11.58 6.28 34.99
CA SER A 602 12.96 5.80 35.08
C SER A 602 13.96 6.86 34.61
N ALA A 603 14.95 7.15 35.45
CA ALA A 603 16.07 8.02 35.07
C ALA A 603 16.95 7.35 34.00
N ALA A 604 17.60 8.13 33.14
CA ALA A 604 18.56 7.64 32.15
C ALA A 604 19.67 6.81 32.82
N PHE A 605 20.22 5.82 32.11
CA PHE A 605 21.39 5.10 32.61
C PHE A 605 22.64 5.98 32.54
N SER A 606 23.61 5.69 33.40
CA SER A 606 24.91 6.36 33.41
C SER A 606 26.01 5.36 33.68
N ALA A 607 27.24 5.73 33.31
CA ALA A 607 28.44 4.94 33.62
C ALA A 607 28.83 5.00 35.11
N ALA A 608 28.00 5.61 35.98
CA ALA A 608 28.24 5.61 37.41
C ALA A 608 28.10 4.19 37.98
N ASP A 609 28.98 3.86 38.92
CA ASP A 609 28.96 2.53 39.53
C ASP A 609 27.63 2.24 40.21
N ASN A 610 27.20 0.99 40.08
CA ASN A 610 25.96 0.46 40.63
C ASN A 610 24.67 1.13 40.13
N ASN A 611 24.69 1.86 39.00
CA ASN A 611 23.50 2.55 38.49
C ASN A 611 22.34 1.60 38.14
N LEU A 612 22.62 0.36 37.72
CA LEU A 612 21.59 -0.64 37.41
C LEU A 612 21.20 -1.44 38.66
N GLY A 613 22.18 -1.88 39.45
CA GLY A 613 21.98 -2.72 40.63
C GLY A 613 21.23 -2.01 41.77
N SER A 614 21.51 -0.72 42.00
CA SER A 614 20.91 0.07 43.09
C SER A 614 19.43 0.44 42.87
N ARG A 615 18.91 0.34 41.64
CA ARG A 615 17.51 0.68 41.33
C ARG A 615 16.53 -0.29 42.01
N SER A 616 15.42 0.24 42.49
CA SER A 616 14.32 -0.56 43.07
C SER A 616 13.61 -1.35 41.98
N LYS A 617 13.53 -2.68 42.12
CA LYS A 617 13.01 -3.59 41.08
C LYS A 617 11.75 -4.30 41.55
N THR A 618 10.86 -4.65 40.61
CA THR A 618 9.75 -5.59 40.87
C THR A 618 10.28 -7.00 41.16
N ALA A 619 9.37 -7.94 41.46
CA ALA A 619 9.75 -9.35 41.54
C ALA A 619 10.30 -9.83 40.18
N GLY A 620 11.30 -10.71 40.20
CA GLY A 620 11.85 -11.29 38.96
C GLY A 620 10.91 -12.35 38.38
N THR A 621 10.74 -12.33 37.05
CA THR A 621 10.04 -13.38 36.29
C THR A 621 11.04 -14.12 35.41
N SER A 622 11.08 -15.45 35.50
CA SER A 622 11.99 -16.27 34.71
C SER A 622 11.60 -16.25 33.22
N CYS A 623 12.58 -16.01 32.36
CA CYS A 623 12.48 -16.03 30.90
C CYS A 623 13.66 -16.80 30.30
N THR A 624 13.37 -17.73 29.39
CA THR A 624 14.38 -18.49 28.65
C THR A 624 14.35 -18.08 27.18
N PHE A 625 15.52 -17.75 26.64
CA PHE A 625 15.72 -17.36 25.25
C PHE A 625 16.61 -18.40 24.56
N THR A 626 16.15 -18.96 23.44
CA THR A 626 16.91 -19.90 22.61
C THR A 626 17.15 -19.28 21.25
N SER A 627 18.40 -19.06 20.88
CA SER A 627 18.79 -18.51 19.58
C SER A 627 18.34 -19.43 18.45
N THR A 628 17.68 -18.87 17.45
CA THR A 628 17.38 -19.53 16.16
C THR A 628 18.44 -19.22 15.10
N GLY A 629 19.38 -18.32 15.41
CA GLY A 629 20.46 -17.86 14.55
C GLY A 629 20.88 -16.43 14.94
N PRO A 630 22.12 -16.00 14.60
CA PRO A 630 22.57 -14.64 14.88
C PRO A 630 21.69 -13.60 14.17
N GLY A 631 21.24 -12.58 14.88
CA GLY A 631 20.41 -11.50 14.34
C GLY A 631 18.92 -11.82 14.23
N ILE A 632 18.46 -12.99 14.70
CA ILE A 632 17.04 -13.37 14.65
C ILE A 632 16.38 -13.10 16.01
N PRO A 633 15.43 -12.16 16.13
CA PRO A 633 14.81 -11.83 17.42
C PRO A 633 14.05 -13.01 18.04
N VAL A 634 14.09 -13.11 19.36
CA VAL A 634 13.37 -14.11 20.15
C VAL A 634 12.63 -13.44 21.32
N THR A 635 11.38 -13.84 21.56
CA THR A 635 10.49 -13.20 22.54
C THR A 635 10.14 -14.15 23.67
N CYS A 636 10.26 -13.69 24.91
CA CYS A 636 9.70 -14.35 26.09
C CYS A 636 8.39 -13.64 26.51
N LYS A 637 7.29 -14.37 26.64
CA LYS A 637 6.04 -13.91 27.27
C LYS A 637 5.79 -14.69 28.55
N ALA A 638 5.43 -14.01 29.65
CA ALA A 638 5.14 -14.68 30.91
C ALA A 638 4.14 -13.89 31.78
N ALA A 639 3.26 -14.60 32.50
CA ALA A 639 2.23 -13.99 33.36
C ALA A 639 2.82 -13.11 34.50
N GLY A 640 4.03 -13.43 34.96
CA GLY A 640 4.75 -12.60 35.93
C GLY A 640 5.11 -11.21 35.39
N LEU A 641 5.39 -11.08 34.08
CA LEU A 641 5.67 -9.79 33.44
C LEU A 641 4.42 -8.90 33.45
N VAL A 642 3.25 -9.48 33.18
CA VAL A 642 1.95 -8.79 33.24
C VAL A 642 1.72 -8.23 34.64
N THR A 643 1.87 -9.09 35.66
CA THR A 643 1.67 -8.70 37.06
C THR A 643 2.61 -7.57 37.49
N ASN A 644 3.88 -7.65 37.08
CA ASN A 644 4.88 -6.66 37.41
C ASN A 644 4.61 -5.30 36.72
N LEU A 645 4.32 -5.28 35.41
CA LEU A 645 3.96 -4.06 34.70
C LEU A 645 2.68 -3.44 35.24
N GLN A 646 1.68 -4.26 35.57
CA GLN A 646 0.44 -3.80 36.18
C GLN A 646 0.71 -3.02 37.48
N SER A 647 1.69 -3.46 38.28
CA SER A 647 2.10 -2.76 39.50
C SER A 647 2.81 -1.43 39.23
N VAL A 648 3.57 -1.34 38.13
CA VAL A 648 4.28 -0.11 37.73
C VAL A 648 3.30 0.94 37.22
N PHE A 649 2.33 0.54 36.40
CA PHE A 649 1.32 1.44 35.82
C PHE A 649 0.16 1.74 36.77
N ALA A 650 0.11 1.15 37.96
CA ALA A 650 -0.92 1.42 38.95
C ALA A 650 -0.95 2.92 39.32
N THR A 651 -2.15 3.48 39.54
CA THR A 651 -2.32 4.89 39.94
C THR A 651 -1.59 5.22 41.25
N SER A 652 -1.43 4.24 42.14
CA SER A 652 -0.68 4.37 43.39
C SER A 652 0.83 4.61 43.21
N ASN A 653 1.38 4.37 42.02
CA ASN A 653 2.80 4.53 41.71
C ASN A 653 3.12 5.86 41.01
N ASN A 654 2.18 6.83 40.98
CA ASN A 654 2.33 8.14 40.33
C ASN A 654 2.77 8.09 38.85
N TRP A 655 2.46 6.98 38.15
CA TRP A 655 2.74 6.84 36.73
C TRP A 655 2.02 7.92 35.93
N VAL A 656 2.70 8.50 34.93
CA VAL A 656 2.15 9.47 33.99
C VAL A 656 2.40 8.96 32.57
N ASP A 657 1.43 9.18 31.70
CA ASP A 657 1.53 8.85 30.28
C ASP A 657 2.78 9.48 29.64
N GLY A 658 3.58 8.66 28.96
CA GLY A 658 4.84 9.06 28.32
C GLY A 658 6.06 8.98 29.24
N ASN A 659 5.91 8.52 30.49
CA ASN A 659 7.06 8.29 31.36
C ASN A 659 7.97 7.16 30.85
N ALA A 660 9.23 7.20 31.25
CA ALA A 660 10.19 6.17 30.91
C ALA A 660 10.09 4.97 31.87
N LEU A 661 10.39 3.78 31.35
CA LEU A 661 10.35 2.51 32.07
C LEU A 661 11.64 1.73 31.86
N SER A 662 12.35 1.39 32.93
CA SER A 662 13.50 0.49 32.87
C SER A 662 13.14 -0.97 33.17
N VAL A 663 13.76 -1.87 32.42
CA VAL A 663 13.70 -3.32 32.54
C VAL A 663 15.10 -3.84 32.84
N PHE A 664 15.21 -4.83 33.71
CA PHE A 664 16.46 -5.48 34.09
C PHE A 664 16.38 -6.98 33.85
N LEU A 665 17.34 -7.51 33.10
CA LEU A 665 17.56 -8.92 32.88
C LEU A 665 18.71 -9.36 33.80
N THR A 666 18.37 -10.11 34.85
CA THR A 666 19.35 -10.60 35.84
C THR A 666 19.53 -12.10 35.68
N GLN A 667 20.76 -12.57 35.48
CA GLN A 667 21.01 -13.99 35.22
C GLN A 667 20.92 -14.85 36.50
N PRO A 668 20.11 -15.92 36.54
CA PRO A 668 20.16 -16.94 37.59
C PRO A 668 21.20 -18.04 37.33
N SER A 669 21.66 -18.24 36.08
CA SER A 669 22.61 -19.30 35.70
C SER A 669 23.43 -18.89 34.46
N THR A 670 24.57 -19.55 34.25
CA THR A 670 25.46 -19.31 33.09
C THR A 670 24.82 -19.66 31.75
N SER A 671 25.15 -18.89 30.71
CA SER A 671 24.96 -19.28 29.32
C SER A 671 25.99 -18.65 28.38
N ASN A 672 26.12 -19.19 27.17
CA ASN A 672 26.93 -18.58 26.11
C ASN A 672 26.10 -17.63 25.22
N LEU A 673 24.86 -17.32 25.61
CA LEU A 673 23.98 -16.48 24.80
C LEU A 673 24.46 -15.02 24.89
N THR A 674 24.70 -14.39 23.76
CA THR A 674 25.06 -12.99 23.63
C THR A 674 23.91 -12.25 22.97
N LEU A 675 23.61 -11.04 23.42
CA LEU A 675 22.52 -10.21 22.87
C LEU A 675 23.09 -8.97 22.19
N ARG A 676 22.45 -8.53 21.11
CA ARG A 676 22.71 -7.24 20.48
C ARG A 676 22.11 -6.12 21.32
N THR A 677 22.79 -4.98 21.33
CA THR A 677 22.43 -3.75 22.02
C THR A 677 22.10 -2.65 21.01
N TYR A 678 21.70 -1.49 21.51
CA TYR A 678 21.37 -0.32 20.70
C TYR A 678 22.55 0.12 19.81
N GLU A 679 23.78 0.07 20.32
CA GLU A 679 24.99 0.44 19.58
C GLU A 679 25.30 -0.50 18.42
N ASN A 680 24.77 -1.73 18.45
CA ASN A 680 24.84 -2.62 17.30
C ASN A 680 23.85 -2.20 16.22
N SER A 681 22.59 -2.05 16.62
CA SER A 681 21.49 -1.65 15.76
C SER A 681 20.31 -1.25 16.66
N PRO A 682 19.78 -0.02 16.54
CA PRO A 682 18.58 0.39 17.25
C PRO A 682 17.39 -0.56 17.00
N ALA A 683 17.33 -1.17 15.82
CA ALA A 683 16.26 -2.09 15.44
C ALA A 683 16.40 -3.49 16.09
N ASP A 684 17.61 -3.91 16.47
CA ASP A 684 17.87 -5.23 17.06
C ASP A 684 17.99 -5.20 18.58
N ALA A 685 17.97 -4.01 19.17
CA ALA A 685 18.07 -3.82 20.60
C ALA A 685 16.87 -4.44 21.35
N ILE A 686 16.96 -4.53 22.68
CA ILE A 686 15.90 -5.11 23.51
C ILE A 686 14.59 -4.33 23.32
N LYS A 687 13.48 -5.05 23.10
CA LYS A 687 12.14 -4.47 22.94
C LYS A 687 11.18 -4.97 24.00
N LEU A 688 10.21 -4.12 24.33
CA LEU A 688 9.14 -4.41 25.28
C LEU A 688 7.79 -4.49 24.56
N ASN A 689 7.15 -5.66 24.64
CA ASN A 689 5.83 -5.90 24.03
C ASN A 689 4.76 -5.83 25.13
N ILE A 690 3.73 -4.99 25.00
CA ILE A 690 2.65 -4.85 26.00
C ILE A 690 1.30 -4.80 25.31
N LYS A 691 0.39 -5.72 25.61
CA LYS A 691 -1.01 -5.59 25.21
C LYS A 691 -1.80 -4.98 26.34
N LEU A 692 -2.56 -3.92 26.07
CA LEU A 692 -3.43 -3.27 27.05
C LEU A 692 -4.90 -3.50 26.70
N GLN A 693 -5.75 -3.40 27.72
CA GLN A 693 -7.18 -3.28 27.52
C GLN A 693 -7.52 -1.94 26.85
N THR A 694 -8.53 -1.90 25.99
CA THR A 694 -9.04 -0.66 25.36
C THR A 694 -9.19 0.48 26.37
N GLY A 695 -8.76 1.68 25.98
CA GLY A 695 -8.74 2.86 26.84
C GLY A 695 -7.48 2.98 27.73
N GLY A 696 -6.60 1.98 27.74
CA GLY A 696 -5.32 2.02 28.46
C GLY A 696 -4.21 2.82 27.75
N LEU A 697 -4.36 3.11 26.46
CA LEU A 697 -3.37 3.86 25.66
C LEU A 697 -3.38 5.35 26.02
N GLY A 698 -2.19 5.88 26.26
CA GLY A 698 -1.96 7.31 26.48
C GLY A 698 -2.04 8.15 25.21
N SER A 699 -2.10 9.48 25.37
CA SER A 699 -2.04 10.47 24.30
C SER A 699 -0.61 10.93 23.96
N ASN A 700 0.38 10.66 24.83
CA ASN A 700 1.78 11.06 24.65
C ASN A 700 2.59 10.00 23.86
N SER A 701 2.05 9.50 22.74
CA SER A 701 2.69 8.45 21.96
C SER A 701 3.87 8.93 21.11
N TYR A 702 4.95 8.15 21.10
CA TYR A 702 6.03 8.32 20.12
C TYR A 702 5.54 7.81 18.75
N THR A 703 5.38 8.70 17.79
CA THR A 703 4.82 8.42 16.45
C THR A 703 5.90 8.12 15.43
N ILE A 704 5.50 7.56 14.28
CA ILE A 704 6.38 7.36 13.12
C ILE A 704 7.08 8.66 12.74
N ARG A 705 6.38 9.80 12.78
CA ARG A 705 6.95 11.15 12.66
C ARG A 705 8.20 11.34 13.50
N ASN A 706 8.09 11.04 14.80
CA ASN A 706 9.17 11.30 15.74
C ASN A 706 10.39 10.42 15.46
N TYR A 707 10.19 9.16 15.08
CA TYR A 707 11.26 8.22 14.76
C TYR A 707 11.92 8.46 13.42
N THR A 708 11.14 8.69 12.37
CA THR A 708 11.71 9.06 11.07
C THR A 708 12.52 10.34 11.20
N ASN A 709 12.04 11.30 12.02
CA ASN A 709 12.82 12.49 12.34
C ASN A 709 14.11 12.13 13.09
N ASP A 710 14.05 11.35 14.17
CA ASP A 710 15.22 11.00 14.98
C ASP A 710 16.26 10.20 14.19
N LEU A 711 15.84 9.30 13.29
CA LEU A 711 16.73 8.60 12.35
C LEU A 711 17.49 9.60 11.47
N VAL A 712 16.78 10.56 10.88
CA VAL A 712 17.40 11.61 10.04
C VAL A 712 18.31 12.51 10.87
N GLN A 713 17.92 12.86 12.10
CA GLN A 713 18.78 13.66 13.00
C GLN A 713 20.09 12.93 13.36
N ASN A 714 20.10 11.60 13.33
CA ASN A 714 21.28 10.78 13.63
C ASN A 714 22.17 10.49 12.39
N MET A 715 21.76 10.86 11.17
CA MET A 715 22.56 10.63 9.97
C MET A 715 23.90 11.37 10.01
N THR A 716 24.98 10.74 9.56
CA THR A 716 26.32 11.33 9.49
C THR A 716 26.78 11.39 8.04
N ALA A 717 27.45 12.47 7.65
CA ALA A 717 27.99 12.63 6.31
C ALA A 717 29.27 11.79 6.14
N ASP A 718 29.16 10.62 5.51
CA ASP A 718 30.25 9.69 5.22
C ASP A 718 29.96 8.83 3.96
N GLY A 719 30.99 8.37 3.27
CA GLY A 719 30.84 7.49 2.09
C GLY A 719 30.60 8.20 0.75
N GLY A 720 30.13 7.42 -0.23
CA GLY A 720 29.94 7.84 -1.62
C GLY A 720 28.49 8.20 -1.94
N THR A 721 28.14 8.28 -3.24
CA THR A 721 26.80 8.65 -3.72
C THR A 721 26.22 7.56 -4.65
N PRO A 722 25.96 6.33 -4.16
CA PRO A 722 25.52 5.20 -4.98
C PRO A 722 24.02 5.24 -5.28
N LEU A 723 23.62 6.19 -6.12
CA LEU A 723 22.24 6.42 -6.52
C LEU A 723 21.60 5.19 -7.19
N VAL A 724 22.27 4.53 -8.13
CA VAL A 724 21.68 3.40 -8.87
C VAL A 724 21.42 2.18 -7.98
N PRO A 725 22.36 1.73 -7.13
CA PRO A 725 22.06 0.70 -6.13
C PRO A 725 20.96 1.08 -5.13
N ALA A 726 20.88 2.34 -4.69
CA ALA A 726 19.81 2.79 -3.80
C ALA A 726 18.45 2.75 -4.50
N LEU A 727 18.35 3.24 -5.74
CA LEU A 727 17.11 3.16 -6.53
C LEU A 727 16.68 1.71 -6.77
N TYR A 728 17.62 0.79 -7.00
CA TYR A 728 17.32 -0.64 -7.16
C TYR A 728 16.69 -1.27 -5.90
N GLU A 729 17.23 -0.98 -4.71
CA GLU A 729 16.65 -1.48 -3.45
C GLU A 729 15.30 -0.82 -3.16
N ALA A 730 15.14 0.48 -3.44
CA ALA A 730 13.86 1.17 -3.30
C ALA A 730 12.78 0.58 -4.24
N ALA A 731 13.10 0.35 -5.51
CA ALA A 731 12.17 -0.24 -6.47
C ALA A 731 11.75 -1.66 -6.07
N GLY A 732 12.71 -2.47 -5.59
CA GLY A 732 12.43 -3.81 -5.12
C GLY A 732 11.67 -3.87 -3.79
N TYR A 733 11.71 -2.81 -2.97
CA TYR A 733 10.83 -2.61 -1.82
C TYR A 733 9.42 -2.19 -2.23
N LEU A 734 9.28 -1.26 -3.18
CA LEU A 734 7.99 -0.70 -3.57
C LEU A 734 7.12 -1.67 -4.39
N THR A 735 7.71 -2.59 -5.15
CA THR A 735 6.97 -3.56 -5.99
C THR A 735 6.48 -4.79 -5.21
N GLN A 736 5.33 -5.35 -5.60
CA GLN A 736 4.80 -6.65 -5.13
C GLN A 736 4.80 -7.74 -6.17
N LEU A 737 5.22 -7.43 -7.40
CA LEU A 737 5.23 -8.41 -8.47
C LEU A 737 6.05 -9.65 -8.05
N PRO A 738 5.48 -10.86 -8.16
CA PRO A 738 6.17 -12.08 -7.80
C PRO A 738 7.53 -12.15 -8.50
N THR A 739 8.59 -12.55 -7.77
CA THR A 739 10.00 -12.62 -8.24
C THR A 739 10.71 -11.29 -8.49
N LYS A 740 10.02 -10.14 -8.41
CA LYS A 740 10.60 -8.80 -8.59
C LYS A 740 10.79 -8.08 -7.25
N HIS A 741 9.94 -8.39 -6.26
CA HIS A 741 10.15 -7.97 -4.89
C HIS A 741 11.43 -8.58 -4.32
N ASN A 742 12.38 -7.75 -3.89
CA ASN A 742 13.72 -8.19 -3.47
C ASN A 742 14.14 -7.67 -2.08
N ASN A 743 13.18 -7.16 -1.29
CA ASN A 743 13.39 -6.66 0.06
C ASN A 743 12.81 -7.64 1.11
N THR A 744 13.28 -7.56 2.35
CA THR A 744 12.71 -8.34 3.46
C THR A 744 11.45 -7.69 4.02
N ASN A 745 11.28 -6.38 3.83
CA ASN A 745 10.08 -5.63 4.19
C ASN A 745 9.01 -5.77 3.11
N THR A 746 7.77 -6.00 3.51
CA THR A 746 6.61 -6.00 2.60
C THR A 746 6.45 -4.63 1.95
N SER A 747 6.11 -4.60 0.65
CA SER A 747 5.78 -3.37 -0.05
C SER A 747 4.68 -2.57 0.66
N PRO A 748 4.77 -1.23 0.66
CA PRO A 748 3.79 -0.37 1.34
C PRO A 748 2.53 -0.12 0.52
N ILE A 749 2.47 -0.58 -0.73
CA ILE A 749 1.28 -0.45 -1.57
C ILE A 749 0.24 -1.46 -1.04
N THR A 750 -0.93 -1.01 -0.60
CA THR A 750 -1.94 -1.91 0.00
C THR A 750 -3.32 -1.77 -0.64
N SER A 751 -3.45 -0.82 -1.56
CA SER A 751 -4.69 -0.52 -2.28
C SER A 751 -4.37 0.16 -3.62
N ALA A 752 -5.20 -0.10 -4.63
CA ALA A 752 -5.11 0.56 -5.93
C ALA A 752 -5.50 2.06 -5.92
N CYS A 753 -6.14 2.52 -4.84
CA CYS A 753 -6.44 3.95 -4.65
C CYS A 753 -5.30 4.71 -3.95
N GLN A 754 -4.16 4.06 -3.72
CA GLN A 754 -3.05 4.59 -2.94
C GLN A 754 -1.93 5.12 -3.86
N ALA A 755 -1.82 6.43 -4.00
CA ALA A 755 -0.71 7.03 -4.73
C ALA A 755 0.62 6.75 -4.00
N THR A 756 1.69 6.44 -4.75
CA THR A 756 3.00 6.09 -4.20
C THR A 756 4.10 6.95 -4.83
N PHE A 757 4.86 7.62 -3.98
CA PHE A 757 5.90 8.58 -4.36
C PHE A 757 7.27 8.14 -3.82
N MET A 758 8.28 8.26 -4.67
CA MET A 758 9.69 8.12 -4.33
C MET A 758 10.36 9.48 -4.45
N VAL A 759 11.01 9.94 -3.38
CA VAL A 759 11.64 11.28 -3.31
C VAL A 759 13.13 11.12 -3.07
N LEU A 760 13.94 11.41 -4.09
CA LEU A 760 15.39 11.35 -4.01
C LEU A 760 15.99 12.74 -3.75
N LEU A 761 16.69 12.91 -2.64
CA LEU A 761 17.50 14.10 -2.35
C LEU A 761 18.98 13.75 -2.46
N THR A 762 19.75 14.53 -3.23
CA THR A 762 21.20 14.37 -3.31
C THR A 762 21.94 15.68 -3.57
N ASP A 763 23.16 15.77 -3.04
CA ASP A 763 24.08 16.91 -3.22
C ASP A 763 25.30 16.58 -4.11
N GLY A 764 25.31 15.39 -4.72
CA GLY A 764 26.45 14.85 -5.44
C GLY A 764 26.08 14.10 -6.72
N GLN A 765 27.11 13.83 -7.53
CA GLN A 765 26.98 13.03 -8.74
C GLN A 765 27.01 11.53 -8.43
N ALA A 766 26.19 10.76 -9.14
CA ALA A 766 26.12 9.31 -9.02
C ALA A 766 27.52 8.66 -9.09
N ASN A 767 27.87 7.86 -8.09
CA ASN A 767 29.12 7.09 -8.07
C ASN A 767 28.94 5.76 -7.32
N GLY A 768 29.68 4.72 -7.70
CA GLY A 768 29.61 3.42 -6.99
C GLY A 768 28.51 2.47 -7.45
N ASN A 769 28.30 2.34 -8.77
CA ASN A 769 27.39 1.31 -9.31
C ASN A 769 27.93 -0.11 -9.06
N THR A 770 27.03 -1.09 -8.94
CA THR A 770 27.39 -2.49 -8.73
C THR A 770 26.83 -3.38 -9.83
N THR A 771 27.55 -4.44 -10.21
CA THR A 771 27.08 -5.44 -11.17
C THR A 771 25.81 -6.16 -10.72
N THR A 772 25.59 -6.22 -9.40
CA THR A 772 24.37 -6.75 -8.77
C THR A 772 23.18 -5.84 -9.05
N ALA A 773 23.33 -4.52 -8.86
CA ALA A 773 22.27 -3.55 -9.14
C ALA A 773 21.94 -3.52 -10.63
N THR A 774 22.93 -3.47 -11.53
CA THR A 774 22.68 -3.43 -12.98
C THR A 774 22.00 -4.70 -13.51
N ARG A 775 22.45 -5.88 -13.07
CA ARG A 775 21.79 -7.15 -13.44
C ARG A 775 20.41 -7.28 -12.80
N GLY A 776 20.28 -6.84 -11.55
CA GLY A 776 19.02 -6.83 -10.82
C GLY A 776 17.97 -5.96 -11.50
N ILE A 777 18.35 -4.74 -11.89
CA ILE A 777 17.49 -3.82 -12.66
C ILE A 777 17.09 -4.46 -13.98
N ALA A 778 18.05 -5.03 -14.73
CA ALA A 778 17.73 -5.69 -15.99
C ALA A 778 16.77 -6.87 -15.81
N ASN A 779 16.94 -7.64 -14.74
CA ASN A 779 15.99 -8.69 -14.38
C ASN A 779 14.62 -8.11 -14.00
N MET A 780 14.56 -6.95 -13.32
CA MET A 780 13.31 -6.33 -12.91
C MET A 780 12.53 -5.78 -14.11
N THR A 781 13.17 -4.94 -14.91
CA THR A 781 12.55 -4.19 -16.02
C THR A 781 12.42 -5.03 -17.29
N GLY A 782 13.21 -6.10 -17.43
CA GLY A 782 13.32 -6.88 -18.66
C GLY A 782 14.24 -6.26 -19.73
N THR A 783 14.87 -5.11 -19.43
CA THR A 783 15.75 -4.38 -20.35
C THR A 783 17.20 -4.46 -19.87
N SER A 784 18.12 -4.89 -20.74
CA SER A 784 19.55 -4.86 -20.41
C SER A 784 20.10 -3.43 -20.39
N CYS A 785 20.76 -3.05 -19.31
CA CYS A 785 21.37 -1.73 -19.13
C CYS A 785 22.87 -1.80 -18.77
N GLY A 786 23.52 -2.96 -18.93
CA GLY A 786 24.92 -3.18 -18.54
C GLY A 786 25.89 -3.26 -19.73
N ASN A 787 26.41 -2.11 -20.17
CA ASN A 787 27.67 -1.98 -20.92
C ASN A 787 28.47 -0.82 -20.30
N SER A 788 29.79 -0.82 -20.47
CA SER A 788 30.79 -0.09 -19.65
C SER A 788 30.71 1.46 -19.61
N ASN A 789 29.70 2.10 -20.19
CA ASN A 789 29.66 3.57 -20.30
C ASN A 789 28.37 4.27 -19.82
N ASP A 790 27.30 3.59 -19.41
CA ASP A 790 26.07 4.29 -19.00
C ASP A 790 25.38 3.64 -17.78
N ASP A 791 26.06 3.62 -16.64
CA ASP A 791 25.48 3.18 -15.36
C ASP A 791 24.20 3.97 -14.97
N GLU A 792 24.13 5.24 -15.37
CA GLU A 792 22.97 6.12 -15.22
C GLU A 792 21.75 5.68 -16.08
N LEU A 793 21.97 4.92 -17.15
CA LEU A 793 20.89 4.38 -17.98
C LEU A 793 20.03 3.38 -17.20
N CYS A 794 20.64 2.57 -16.33
CA CYS A 794 19.88 1.68 -15.45
C CYS A 794 18.95 2.45 -14.51
N GLY A 795 19.40 3.59 -13.97
CA GLY A 795 18.55 4.44 -13.11
C GLY A 795 17.34 5.00 -13.86
N ARG A 796 17.55 5.52 -15.07
CA ARG A 796 16.50 6.06 -15.95
C ARG A 796 15.48 5.00 -16.35
N GLU A 797 15.96 3.82 -16.71
CA GLU A 797 15.12 2.68 -17.08
C GLU A 797 14.29 2.17 -15.91
N LEU A 798 14.87 2.17 -14.70
CA LEU A 798 14.16 1.75 -13.50
C LEU A 798 13.05 2.73 -13.10
N THR A 799 13.30 4.04 -13.12
CA THR A 799 12.25 5.03 -12.81
C THR A 799 11.16 5.04 -13.88
N ARG A 800 11.52 4.85 -15.15
CA ARG A 800 10.55 4.64 -16.25
C ARG A 800 9.68 3.41 -16.03
N TRP A 801 10.28 2.30 -15.61
CA TRP A 801 9.54 1.07 -15.32
C TRP A 801 8.56 1.25 -14.16
N LEU A 802 9.00 1.91 -13.07
CA LEU A 802 8.16 2.24 -11.93
C LEU A 802 6.93 3.12 -12.30
N ALA A 803 7.09 4.04 -13.26
CA ALA A 803 6.04 4.94 -13.70
C ALA A 803 5.09 4.36 -14.75
N THR A 804 5.45 3.25 -15.42
CA THR A 804 4.70 2.72 -16.57
C THR A 804 4.24 1.27 -16.41
N THR A 805 4.81 0.54 -15.46
CA THR A 805 4.43 -0.86 -15.16
C THR A 805 3.68 -0.90 -13.85
N ASP A 806 2.59 -1.67 -13.82
CA ASP A 806 1.82 -1.88 -12.61
C ASP A 806 2.65 -2.66 -11.58
N GLN A 807 2.73 -2.15 -10.35
CA GLN A 807 3.62 -2.68 -9.32
C GLN A 807 2.97 -3.75 -8.45
N THR A 808 1.67 -3.99 -8.60
CA THR A 808 0.91 -4.97 -7.82
C THR A 808 -0.19 -5.63 -8.66
N ASP A 809 -0.79 -6.70 -8.16
CA ASP A 809 -1.96 -7.35 -8.80
C ASP A 809 -3.31 -6.75 -8.33
N PHE A 810 -3.32 -5.60 -7.65
CA PHE A 810 -4.57 -4.94 -7.24
C PHE A 810 -5.27 -4.30 -8.45
N ASP A 811 -6.60 -4.39 -8.50
CA ASP A 811 -7.40 -3.81 -9.59
C ASP A 811 -7.25 -2.28 -9.67
N GLY A 812 -6.46 -1.79 -10.65
CA GLY A 812 -6.19 -0.38 -10.92
C GLY A 812 -4.70 -0.16 -11.25
N ASN A 813 -4.30 1.05 -11.66
CA ASN A 813 -2.89 1.33 -11.99
C ASN A 813 -2.09 1.70 -10.72
N ASN A 814 -1.17 0.83 -10.26
CA ASN A 814 -0.35 1.06 -9.07
C ASN A 814 1.07 1.58 -9.44
N PHE A 815 1.14 2.70 -10.15
CA PHE A 815 2.41 3.30 -10.56
C PHE A 815 3.10 4.04 -9.40
N VAL A 816 4.42 4.17 -9.50
CA VAL A 816 5.25 4.93 -8.55
C VAL A 816 5.80 6.17 -9.24
N THR A 817 5.46 7.34 -8.70
CA THR A 817 5.96 8.64 -9.18
C THR A 817 7.30 8.97 -8.52
N THR A 818 8.31 9.35 -9.30
CA THR A 818 9.64 9.70 -8.79
C THR A 818 9.91 11.21 -8.86
N HIS A 819 10.21 11.83 -7.73
CA HIS A 819 10.69 13.21 -7.63
C HIS A 819 12.17 13.25 -7.25
N THR A 820 12.87 14.28 -7.71
CA THR A 820 14.29 14.50 -7.38
C THR A 820 14.49 15.90 -6.81
N ILE A 821 15.42 16.03 -5.85
CA ILE A 821 15.85 17.29 -5.27
C ILE A 821 17.37 17.36 -5.33
N GLY A 822 17.88 18.23 -6.22
CA GLY A 822 19.29 18.58 -6.27
C GLY A 822 19.63 19.64 -5.23
N PHE A 823 20.36 19.27 -4.17
CA PHE A 823 20.69 20.16 -3.06
C PHE A 823 22.09 20.75 -3.20
N ALA A 824 22.19 22.08 -3.24
CA ALA A 824 23.45 22.83 -3.32
C ALA A 824 24.41 22.39 -4.46
N LEU A 825 23.88 21.93 -5.60
CA LEU A 825 24.64 21.46 -6.77
C LEU A 825 25.22 22.61 -7.63
N GLN A 826 25.74 23.69 -7.02
CA GLN A 826 25.93 25.05 -7.58
C GLN A 826 26.82 25.22 -8.85
N ALA A 827 27.14 24.16 -9.60
CA ALA A 827 27.55 24.20 -11.02
C ALA A 827 27.58 22.80 -11.71
N ASN A 828 27.09 21.73 -11.08
CA ASN A 828 27.22 20.37 -11.62
C ASN A 828 26.09 20.04 -12.61
N GLN A 829 26.25 20.50 -13.86
CA GLN A 829 25.26 20.31 -14.92
C GLN A 829 24.98 18.83 -15.20
N GLN A 830 25.97 17.95 -15.07
CA GLN A 830 25.80 16.52 -15.33
C GLN A 830 24.86 15.88 -14.28
N ALA A 831 25.08 16.18 -13.00
CA ALA A 831 24.22 15.68 -11.92
C ALA A 831 22.79 16.24 -12.03
N GLN A 832 22.63 17.53 -12.38
CA GLN A 832 21.31 18.14 -12.56
C GLN A 832 20.55 17.49 -13.72
N THR A 833 21.19 17.33 -14.89
CA THR A 833 20.57 16.64 -16.03
C THR A 833 20.14 15.22 -15.67
N PHE A 834 20.99 14.47 -14.95
CA PHE A 834 20.63 13.12 -14.51
C PHE A 834 19.40 13.11 -13.58
N LEU A 835 19.33 14.01 -12.60
CA LEU A 835 18.17 14.12 -11.70
C LEU A 835 16.90 14.56 -12.43
N ASP A 836 17.02 15.47 -13.40
CA ASP A 836 15.91 15.91 -14.25
C ASP A 836 15.34 14.74 -15.05
N ASP A 837 16.23 13.93 -15.63
CA ASP A 837 15.85 12.79 -16.42
C ASP A 837 15.23 11.66 -15.58
N LEU A 838 15.71 11.44 -14.35
CA LEU A 838 15.11 10.48 -13.41
C LEU A 838 13.67 10.87 -13.05
N ALA A 839 13.45 12.14 -12.73
CA ALA A 839 12.12 12.66 -12.39
C ALA A 839 11.18 12.61 -13.59
N HIS A 840 11.65 13.08 -14.76
CA HIS A 840 10.87 13.07 -16.00
C HIS A 840 10.44 11.65 -16.40
N ASN A 841 11.38 10.70 -16.42
CA ASN A 841 11.08 9.30 -16.72
C ASN A 841 10.21 8.63 -15.66
N GLY A 842 10.37 9.06 -14.39
CA GLY A 842 9.56 8.60 -13.27
C GLY A 842 8.21 9.29 -13.13
N GLY A 843 7.80 10.12 -14.09
CA GLY A 843 6.50 10.81 -14.10
C GLY A 843 6.34 11.91 -13.05
N GLY A 844 7.42 12.35 -12.41
CA GLY A 844 7.42 13.40 -11.38
C GLY A 844 8.21 14.64 -11.77
N THR A 845 8.50 15.47 -10.77
CA THR A 845 9.14 16.80 -10.94
C THR A 845 10.52 16.83 -10.29
N SER A 846 11.48 17.46 -10.96
CA SER A 846 12.83 17.76 -10.44
C SER A 846 12.87 19.16 -9.83
N TYR A 847 13.51 19.28 -8.66
CA TYR A 847 13.66 20.52 -7.92
C TYR A 847 15.14 20.82 -7.64
N THR A 848 15.49 22.11 -7.67
CA THR A 848 16.82 22.59 -7.27
C THR A 848 16.71 23.44 -6.02
N ALA A 849 17.51 23.12 -5.00
CA ALA A 849 17.48 23.84 -3.72
C ALA A 849 18.89 24.29 -3.32
N ASN A 850 19.10 25.58 -3.14
CA ASN A 850 20.42 26.14 -2.78
C ASN A 850 20.55 26.51 -1.29
N ASN A 851 19.45 26.46 -0.54
CA ASN A 851 19.38 26.82 0.87
C ASN A 851 18.18 26.12 1.54
N ALA A 852 18.04 26.28 2.86
CA ALA A 852 16.95 25.70 3.65
C ALA A 852 15.54 26.07 3.16
N SER A 853 15.35 27.33 2.73
CA SER A 853 14.04 27.83 2.28
C SER A 853 13.62 27.18 0.96
N ASP A 854 14.54 27.06 0.01
CA ASP A 854 14.27 26.41 -1.26
C ASP A 854 14.05 24.90 -1.08
N LEU A 855 14.81 24.29 -0.16
CA LEU A 855 14.64 22.89 0.18
C LEU A 855 13.27 22.62 0.84
N ALA A 856 12.84 23.49 1.76
CA ALA A 856 11.53 23.42 2.38
C ALA A 856 10.39 23.57 1.35
N LYS A 857 10.56 24.44 0.34
CA LYS A 857 9.59 24.61 -0.74
C LYS A 857 9.48 23.35 -1.61
N ALA A 858 10.61 22.76 -2.00
CA ALA A 858 10.64 21.54 -2.80
C ALA A 858 9.92 20.39 -2.09
N PHE A 859 10.27 20.12 -0.83
CA PHE A 859 9.62 19.07 -0.05
C PHE A 859 8.11 19.31 0.15
N ASN A 860 7.71 20.55 0.45
CA ASN A 860 6.29 20.87 0.60
C ASN A 860 5.53 20.66 -0.72
N ALA A 861 6.07 21.07 -1.86
CA ALA A 861 5.41 20.87 -3.15
C ALA A 861 5.12 19.39 -3.43
N ILE A 862 6.10 18.52 -3.17
CA ILE A 862 5.97 17.07 -3.38
C ILE A 862 4.93 16.45 -2.46
N LEU A 863 4.94 16.79 -1.16
CA LEU A 863 3.94 16.26 -0.22
C LEU A 863 2.52 16.74 -0.52
N GLN A 864 2.37 17.96 -1.06
CA GLN A 864 1.07 18.46 -1.48
C GLN A 864 0.54 17.75 -2.73
N GLU A 865 1.42 17.45 -3.68
CA GLU A 865 1.07 16.61 -4.82
C GLU A 865 0.60 15.22 -4.36
N ALA A 866 1.29 14.64 -3.38
CA ALA A 866 0.90 13.36 -2.81
C ALA A 866 -0.48 13.37 -2.14
N LEU A 867 -0.91 14.51 -1.63
CA LEU A 867 -2.21 14.70 -0.97
C LEU A 867 -3.33 15.15 -1.94
N ALA A 868 -3.01 15.50 -3.20
CA ALA A 868 -3.98 16.03 -4.15
C ALA A 868 -4.77 14.91 -4.87
N THR A 869 -6.10 14.99 -4.85
CA THR A 869 -6.98 14.07 -5.62
C THR A 869 -7.38 14.72 -6.95
N ASN A 870 -7.21 14.01 -8.08
CA ASN A 870 -7.32 14.63 -9.41
C ASN A 870 -8.75 14.95 -9.90
N THR A 871 -9.83 14.45 -9.28
CA THR A 871 -11.19 14.71 -9.79
C THR A 871 -12.24 14.79 -8.69
N THR A 872 -12.88 15.94 -8.51
CA THR A 872 -14.10 16.10 -7.71
C THR A 872 -15.26 16.51 -8.62
N PHE A 873 -16.38 15.79 -8.55
CA PHE A 873 -17.53 15.98 -9.42
C PHE A 873 -18.45 17.12 -8.96
N VAL A 874 -19.00 17.84 -9.93
CA VAL A 874 -20.26 18.58 -9.78
C VAL A 874 -21.30 18.02 -10.76
N ASN A 875 -22.58 18.12 -10.41
CA ASN A 875 -23.69 17.46 -11.15
C ASN A 875 -23.64 17.67 -12.67
N SER A 876 -23.94 16.61 -13.44
CA SER A 876 -24.02 16.64 -14.91
C SER A 876 -25.36 17.21 -15.41
N SER A 877 -25.36 17.76 -16.62
CA SER A 877 -26.59 18.19 -17.31
C SER A 877 -26.82 17.38 -18.58
N ALA A 878 -28.08 16.98 -18.82
CA ALA A 878 -28.54 16.36 -20.07
C ALA A 878 -29.61 17.25 -20.74
N PRO A 879 -29.51 17.58 -22.03
CA PRO A 879 -30.54 18.37 -22.71
C PRO A 879 -31.72 17.50 -23.14
N VAL A 880 -32.94 18.04 -23.04
CA VAL A 880 -34.14 17.48 -23.68
C VAL A 880 -34.09 17.80 -25.18
N ASN A 881 -34.56 16.91 -26.04
CA ASN A 881 -34.60 17.18 -27.46
C ASN A 881 -35.75 18.15 -27.81
N SER A 882 -35.43 19.41 -28.14
CA SER A 882 -36.44 20.43 -28.48
C SER A 882 -37.22 20.14 -29.77
N PHE A 883 -36.65 19.36 -30.70
CA PHE A 883 -37.25 19.00 -31.99
C PHE A 883 -38.02 17.66 -31.94
N ASN A 884 -37.79 16.85 -30.90
CA ASN A 884 -38.57 15.66 -30.57
C ASN A 884 -38.76 15.59 -29.04
N ARG A 885 -39.82 16.22 -28.54
CA ARG A 885 -40.08 16.42 -27.10
C ARG A 885 -40.46 15.14 -26.33
N GLN A 886 -40.49 13.98 -27.00
CA GLN A 886 -40.69 12.67 -26.36
C GLN A 886 -39.37 11.99 -25.93
N ASP A 887 -38.20 12.49 -26.40
CA ASP A 887 -36.89 11.90 -26.12
C ASP A 887 -35.92 12.88 -25.43
N ASN A 888 -35.03 12.35 -24.58
CA ASN A 888 -33.85 13.07 -24.10
C ASN A 888 -32.71 12.89 -25.11
N LYS A 889 -31.84 13.90 -25.25
CA LYS A 889 -30.60 13.70 -26.01
C LYS A 889 -29.67 12.81 -25.19
N ASP A 890 -28.81 12.08 -25.88
CA ASP A 890 -27.78 11.23 -25.28
C ASP A 890 -26.51 11.99 -24.91
N GLN A 891 -26.48 13.32 -24.97
CA GLN A 891 -25.30 14.13 -24.65
C GLN A 891 -25.26 14.50 -23.17
N LEU A 892 -24.10 14.32 -22.53
CA LEU A 892 -23.86 14.65 -21.13
C LEU A 892 -22.71 15.66 -21.02
N TYR A 893 -22.93 16.71 -20.23
CA TYR A 893 -21.94 17.77 -19.98
C TYR A 893 -21.52 17.75 -18.51
N PHE A 894 -20.21 17.60 -18.28
CA PHE A 894 -19.60 17.51 -16.96
C PHE A 894 -18.76 18.74 -16.70
N ALA A 895 -19.13 19.49 -15.67
CA ALA A 895 -18.25 20.50 -15.07
C ALA A 895 -17.30 19.79 -14.10
N LEU A 896 -16.01 20.10 -14.18
CA LEU A 896 -14.93 19.42 -13.45
C LEU A 896 -14.02 20.47 -12.82
N PHE A 897 -13.43 20.14 -11.68
CA PHE A 897 -12.37 20.95 -11.05
C PHE A 897 -11.40 20.12 -10.22
N ARG A 898 -10.16 20.62 -10.09
CA ARG A 898 -9.15 20.07 -9.18
C ARG A 898 -8.84 21.08 -8.08
N PRO A 899 -8.94 20.72 -6.79
CA PRO A 899 -8.53 21.59 -5.69
C PRO A 899 -7.02 21.87 -5.74
N SER A 900 -6.62 23.08 -5.33
CA SER A 900 -5.22 23.51 -5.17
C SER A 900 -5.05 24.26 -3.84
N ALA A 901 -3.84 24.27 -3.27
CA ALA A 901 -3.54 25.09 -2.10
C ALA A 901 -3.35 26.58 -2.44
N THR A 902 -3.39 26.93 -3.73
CA THR A 902 -3.25 28.29 -4.25
C THR A 902 -4.59 28.85 -4.75
N ASP A 903 -4.64 30.16 -4.98
CA ASP A 903 -5.86 30.85 -5.40
C ASP A 903 -6.43 30.34 -6.74
N ARG A 904 -5.60 29.71 -7.59
CA ARG A 904 -6.01 29.11 -8.88
C ARG A 904 -6.33 27.63 -8.75
N TRP A 905 -7.60 27.30 -8.99
CA TRP A 905 -8.06 25.92 -9.12
C TRP A 905 -8.41 25.66 -10.59
N PRO A 906 -7.76 24.69 -11.26
CA PRO A 906 -8.11 24.40 -12.64
C PRO A 906 -9.50 23.76 -12.71
N GLY A 907 -10.32 24.28 -13.63
CA GLY A 907 -11.62 23.74 -14.00
C GLY A 907 -11.68 23.34 -15.47
N ASN A 908 -12.71 22.57 -15.82
CA ASN A 908 -12.99 22.21 -17.21
C ASN A 908 -14.47 21.86 -17.42
N LEU A 909 -14.93 21.92 -18.67
CA LEU A 909 -16.22 21.42 -19.11
C LEU A 909 -15.98 20.36 -20.18
N LYS A 910 -16.38 19.11 -19.94
CA LYS A 910 -16.21 17.99 -20.88
C LYS A 910 -17.55 17.44 -21.34
N ARG A 911 -17.62 16.96 -22.60
CA ARG A 911 -18.81 16.36 -23.21
C ARG A 911 -18.61 14.86 -23.45
N TYR A 912 -19.58 14.05 -23.03
CA TYR A 912 -19.65 12.60 -23.22
C TYR A 912 -21.05 12.19 -23.73
N ARG A 913 -21.26 10.91 -24.02
CA ARG A 913 -22.54 10.38 -24.49
C ARG A 913 -23.09 9.30 -23.56
N LEU A 914 -24.40 9.19 -23.44
CA LEU A 914 -25.11 8.11 -22.75
C LEU A 914 -25.58 7.08 -23.77
N LYS A 915 -25.03 5.87 -23.73
CA LYS A 915 -25.40 4.77 -24.61
C LYS A 915 -26.23 3.75 -23.83
N THR A 916 -27.40 3.36 -24.34
CA THR A 916 -28.21 2.29 -23.73
C THR A 916 -28.10 1.03 -24.58
N GLU A 917 -27.50 -0.02 -24.04
CA GLU A 917 -27.44 -1.36 -24.66
C GLU A 917 -28.04 -2.39 -23.70
N ASN A 918 -28.93 -3.25 -24.20
CA ASN A 918 -29.62 -4.29 -23.40
C ASN A 918 -30.33 -3.77 -22.13
N GLY A 919 -30.83 -2.53 -22.16
CA GLY A 919 -31.50 -1.90 -21.02
C GLY A 919 -30.56 -1.31 -19.96
N VAL A 920 -29.24 -1.33 -20.18
CA VAL A 920 -28.24 -0.72 -19.30
C VAL A 920 -27.71 0.56 -19.93
N ALA A 921 -27.85 1.68 -19.21
CA ALA A 921 -27.35 2.99 -19.64
C ALA A 921 -25.91 3.19 -19.17
N THR A 922 -24.97 3.33 -20.11
CA THR A 922 -23.54 3.47 -19.87
C THR A 922 -23.04 4.78 -20.44
N ILE A 923 -22.22 5.52 -19.68
CA ILE A 923 -21.55 6.71 -20.19
C ILE A 923 -20.37 6.26 -21.05
N VAL A 924 -20.37 6.69 -22.32
CA VAL A 924 -19.34 6.35 -23.31
C VAL A 924 -18.57 7.59 -23.76
N ASP A 925 -17.33 7.35 -24.14
CA ASP A 925 -16.40 8.31 -24.70
C ASP A 925 -16.67 8.55 -26.20
N ALA A 926 -15.87 9.41 -26.84
CA ALA A 926 -16.05 9.76 -28.25
C ALA A 926 -15.85 8.55 -29.20
N ASP A 927 -15.11 7.52 -28.77
CA ASP A 927 -14.88 6.27 -29.51
C ASP A 927 -16.02 5.25 -29.28
N GLY A 928 -16.96 5.54 -28.37
CA GLY A 928 -18.06 4.66 -27.99
C GLY A 928 -17.68 3.62 -26.93
N ALA A 929 -16.51 3.74 -26.31
CA ALA A 929 -16.06 2.90 -25.19
C ALA A 929 -16.55 3.44 -23.84
N ALA A 930 -16.70 2.59 -22.83
CA ALA A 930 -17.15 3.03 -21.50
C ALA A 930 -16.15 4.01 -20.86
N ALA A 931 -16.59 5.25 -20.60
CA ALA A 931 -15.75 6.34 -20.15
C ALA A 931 -15.50 6.34 -18.64
N ILE A 932 -16.38 5.73 -17.86
CA ILE A 932 -16.31 5.68 -16.40
C ILE A 932 -15.76 4.34 -15.94
N ASP A 933 -14.86 4.39 -14.97
CA ASP A 933 -14.37 3.23 -14.24
C ASP A 933 -15.42 2.77 -13.21
N PRO A 934 -15.88 1.51 -13.24
CA PRO A 934 -16.93 1.00 -12.35
C PRO A 934 -16.48 0.90 -10.87
N ASN A 935 -15.18 0.83 -10.59
CA ASN A 935 -14.65 0.68 -9.24
C ASN A 935 -14.45 2.05 -8.57
N THR A 936 -14.03 3.06 -9.34
CA THR A 936 -13.68 4.39 -8.80
C THR A 936 -14.76 5.43 -9.04
N GLY A 937 -15.65 5.23 -10.01
CA GLY A 937 -16.64 6.21 -10.44
C GLY A 937 -16.06 7.39 -11.22
N PHE A 938 -14.74 7.43 -11.47
CA PHE A 938 -14.05 8.48 -12.21
C PHE A 938 -13.93 8.17 -13.71
N PHE A 939 -13.58 9.18 -14.53
CA PHE A 939 -13.22 8.94 -15.92
C PHE A 939 -11.98 8.04 -15.99
N LYS A 940 -11.96 7.08 -16.90
CA LYS A 940 -10.75 6.30 -17.17
C LYS A 940 -9.65 7.23 -17.68
N SER A 941 -8.39 6.96 -17.33
CA SER A 941 -7.25 7.76 -17.80
C SER A 941 -7.12 7.77 -19.33
N ASN A 942 -7.60 6.73 -20.00
CA ASN A 942 -7.64 6.62 -21.45
C ASN A 942 -8.97 7.05 -22.06
N ALA A 943 -9.93 7.62 -21.31
CA ALA A 943 -11.18 8.10 -21.90
C ALA A 943 -10.91 9.33 -22.79
N GLN A 944 -11.70 9.48 -23.85
CA GLN A 944 -11.63 10.64 -24.74
C GLN A 944 -12.96 11.41 -24.73
N SER A 945 -12.95 12.65 -24.24
CA SER A 945 -14.13 13.52 -24.39
C SER A 945 -14.36 13.89 -25.86
N TYR A 946 -15.57 14.34 -26.17
CA TYR A 946 -15.89 14.84 -27.51
C TYR A 946 -15.18 16.15 -27.87
N TRP A 947 -14.50 16.78 -26.90
CA TRP A 947 -13.61 17.91 -27.12
C TRP A 947 -12.20 17.47 -26.75
N PRO A 948 -11.53 16.68 -27.60
CA PRO A 948 -10.34 15.93 -27.22
C PRO A 948 -9.13 16.83 -26.99
N ASP A 949 -8.17 16.30 -26.24
CA ASP A 949 -6.84 16.86 -26.09
C ASP A 949 -6.11 16.93 -27.45
N PRO A 950 -5.46 18.07 -27.80
CA PRO A 950 -4.83 18.22 -29.11
C PRO A 950 -3.59 17.34 -29.33
N ASP A 951 -2.92 16.86 -28.28
CA ASP A 951 -1.64 16.15 -28.41
C ASP A 951 -1.83 14.66 -28.73
N ASN A 952 -2.74 13.98 -28.01
CA ASN A 952 -2.95 12.54 -28.14
C ASN A 952 -4.42 12.11 -28.25
N GLY A 953 -5.35 13.06 -28.27
CA GLY A 953 -6.79 12.81 -28.31
C GLY A 953 -7.42 12.37 -26.99
N ARG A 954 -6.62 11.97 -25.99
CA ARG A 954 -7.07 11.31 -24.75
C ARG A 954 -6.92 12.27 -23.57
N ASP A 955 -8.04 12.73 -23.03
CA ASP A 955 -8.06 13.70 -21.92
C ASP A 955 -8.34 13.06 -20.55
N GLY A 956 -8.97 11.88 -20.52
CA GLY A 956 -9.15 11.04 -19.35
C GLY A 956 -9.68 11.75 -18.09
N ASN A 957 -9.17 11.34 -16.94
CA ASN A 957 -9.40 11.97 -15.64
C ASN A 957 -8.58 13.24 -15.41
N ASP A 958 -7.71 13.65 -16.34
CA ASP A 958 -6.95 14.89 -16.20
C ASP A 958 -7.84 16.09 -16.54
N ILE A 959 -8.03 16.98 -15.57
CA ILE A 959 -8.89 18.16 -15.71
C ILE A 959 -8.24 19.23 -16.57
N ALA A 960 -6.90 19.31 -16.57
CA ALA A 960 -6.18 20.31 -17.35
C ALA A 960 -6.17 19.99 -18.86
N LYS A 961 -6.48 18.76 -19.26
CA LYS A 961 -6.44 18.30 -20.66
C LYS A 961 -7.81 18.27 -21.31
N GLY A 962 -7.83 18.49 -22.63
CA GLY A 962 -9.05 18.47 -23.46
C GLY A 962 -10.18 19.38 -22.93
N GLY A 963 -11.42 19.01 -23.21
CA GLY A 963 -12.61 19.77 -22.82
C GLY A 963 -12.69 21.16 -23.45
N ALA A 964 -13.55 22.01 -22.89
CA ALA A 964 -13.74 23.39 -23.33
C ALA A 964 -12.49 24.26 -23.07
N ALA A 965 -11.66 23.89 -22.09
CA ALA A 965 -10.44 24.61 -21.76
C ALA A 965 -9.45 24.70 -22.95
N HIS A 966 -9.30 23.59 -23.69
CA HIS A 966 -8.48 23.52 -24.91
C HIS A 966 -9.21 23.96 -26.19
N LYS A 967 -10.49 24.34 -26.11
CA LYS A 967 -11.28 24.92 -27.22
C LYS A 967 -11.47 26.43 -27.09
N LEU A 968 -10.84 27.05 -26.09
CA LEU A 968 -10.79 28.51 -25.97
C LEU A 968 -10.16 29.11 -27.24
N GLN A 969 -10.77 30.20 -27.72
CA GLN A 969 -10.20 30.95 -28.83
C GLN A 969 -8.86 31.59 -28.42
N ALA A 970 -8.04 31.95 -29.41
CA ALA A 970 -6.82 32.69 -29.14
C ALA A 970 -7.12 33.95 -28.29
N PRO A 971 -6.27 34.34 -27.33
CA PRO A 971 -6.54 35.47 -26.43
C PRO A 971 -6.93 36.77 -27.14
N ALA A 972 -6.41 36.98 -28.36
CA ALA A 972 -6.74 38.11 -29.22
C ALA A 972 -8.22 38.14 -29.66
N ASP A 973 -8.81 36.96 -29.90
CA ASP A 973 -10.14 36.79 -30.51
C ASP A 973 -11.26 36.54 -29.49
N ARG A 974 -10.91 36.25 -28.23
CA ARG A 974 -11.90 36.00 -27.17
C ARG A 974 -12.78 37.23 -26.90
N LYS A 975 -14.10 37.00 -26.90
CA LYS A 975 -15.12 38.02 -26.66
C LYS A 975 -15.44 38.11 -25.16
N LEU A 976 -14.64 38.90 -24.45
CA LEU A 976 -14.78 39.08 -22.99
C LEU A 976 -15.31 40.48 -22.66
N PHE A 977 -16.33 40.52 -21.81
CA PHE A 977 -17.08 41.72 -21.51
C PHE A 977 -17.17 41.98 -20.01
N THR A 978 -17.25 43.26 -19.64
CA THR A 978 -17.59 43.72 -18.30
C THR A 978 -18.53 44.92 -18.40
N TYR A 979 -19.33 45.15 -17.36
CA TYR A 979 -20.18 46.33 -17.26
C TYR A 979 -19.86 47.08 -15.97
N TYR A 980 -19.67 48.38 -16.09
CA TYR A 980 -19.41 49.30 -14.98
C TYR A 980 -20.40 50.47 -15.01
N GLY A 981 -20.67 51.04 -13.84
CA GLY A 981 -21.63 52.12 -13.66
C GLY A 981 -22.97 51.70 -13.04
N ALA A 982 -23.92 52.64 -12.96
CA ALA A 982 -25.22 52.40 -12.34
C ALA A 982 -26.03 51.34 -13.10
N VAL A 983 -26.94 50.64 -12.41
CA VAL A 983 -27.87 49.69 -13.05
C VAL A 983 -28.59 50.40 -14.21
N PRO A 984 -28.52 49.88 -15.44
CA PRO A 984 -29.15 50.53 -16.57
C PRO A 984 -30.67 50.43 -16.46
N SER A 985 -31.40 51.45 -16.90
CA SER A 985 -32.87 51.45 -16.95
C SER A 985 -33.44 50.57 -18.08
N GLY A 986 -32.59 50.07 -18.98
CA GLY A 986 -32.94 49.21 -20.11
C GLY A 986 -31.76 48.33 -20.54
N GLY A 987 -31.91 47.62 -21.66
CA GLY A 987 -30.85 46.76 -22.21
C GLY A 987 -29.65 47.55 -22.72
N VAL A 988 -28.44 47.21 -22.26
CA VAL A 988 -27.15 47.75 -22.72
C VAL A 988 -26.47 46.76 -23.64
N ASN A 989 -25.99 47.19 -24.79
CA ASN A 989 -25.22 46.36 -25.72
C ASN A 989 -23.74 46.29 -25.29
N LEU A 990 -23.30 45.11 -24.82
CA LEU A 990 -21.93 44.88 -24.35
C LEU A 990 -20.89 44.81 -25.49
N ASN A 991 -21.31 44.69 -26.74
CA ASN A 991 -20.36 44.64 -27.87
C ASN A 991 -19.78 46.03 -28.22
N ALA A 992 -20.20 47.10 -27.53
CA ALA A 992 -19.55 48.39 -27.61
C ALA A 992 -18.12 48.32 -27.03
N ASN A 993 -17.16 49.00 -27.66
CA ASN A 993 -15.75 48.98 -27.21
C ASN A 993 -15.57 49.44 -25.75
N ALA A 994 -16.49 50.25 -25.22
CA ALA A 994 -16.48 50.70 -23.84
C ALA A 994 -16.55 49.56 -22.81
N TYR A 995 -17.13 48.41 -23.16
CA TYR A 995 -17.42 47.28 -22.27
C TYR A 995 -16.56 46.04 -22.54
N LYS A 996 -15.63 46.11 -23.49
CA LYS A 996 -14.72 45.00 -23.82
C LYS A 996 -13.51 45.00 -22.90
N LEU A 997 -13.13 43.81 -22.42
CA LEU A 997 -11.89 43.61 -21.65
C LEU A 997 -10.68 43.58 -22.58
N LEU A 998 -10.26 44.76 -23.02
CA LEU A 998 -9.09 44.96 -23.87
C LEU A 998 -8.12 45.94 -23.18
N THR A 999 -6.82 45.70 -23.35
CA THR A 999 -5.77 46.59 -22.79
C THR A 999 -5.86 48.01 -23.33
N ASN A 1000 -6.33 48.17 -24.57
CA ASN A 1000 -6.56 49.47 -25.21
C ASN A 1000 -7.90 50.14 -24.84
N ASN A 1001 -8.75 49.52 -24.01
CA ASN A 1001 -9.97 50.15 -23.52
C ASN A 1001 -9.62 51.13 -22.38
N THR A 1002 -9.64 52.42 -22.69
CA THR A 1002 -9.30 53.50 -21.76
C THR A 1002 -10.31 53.70 -20.64
N ASN A 1003 -11.52 53.12 -20.74
CA ASN A 1003 -12.52 53.20 -19.68
C ASN A 1003 -12.24 52.22 -18.52
N LEU A 1004 -11.35 51.23 -18.73
CA LEU A 1004 -10.89 50.32 -17.69
C LEU A 1004 -9.75 50.98 -16.91
N THR A 1005 -10.02 51.34 -15.66
CA THR A 1005 -9.09 52.08 -14.79
C THR A 1005 -8.30 51.15 -13.88
N THR A 1006 -7.12 51.58 -13.39
CA THR A 1006 -6.32 50.80 -12.42
C THR A 1006 -7.06 50.57 -11.10
N THR A 1007 -7.94 51.51 -10.71
CA THR A 1007 -8.78 51.42 -9.51
C THR A 1007 -9.76 50.24 -9.58
N MET A 1008 -10.35 49.97 -10.74
CA MET A 1008 -11.29 48.85 -10.93
C MET A 1008 -10.64 47.48 -10.68
N PHE A 1009 -9.33 47.37 -10.88
CA PHE A 1009 -8.57 46.13 -10.69
C PHE A 1009 -7.80 46.11 -9.36
N GLU A 1010 -7.89 47.16 -8.53
CA GLU A 1010 -7.10 47.34 -7.30
C GLU A 1010 -5.57 47.24 -7.50
N VAL A 1011 -5.07 47.65 -8.67
CA VAL A 1011 -3.64 47.57 -9.01
C VAL A 1011 -2.95 48.94 -9.01
N GLY A 1012 -1.65 48.95 -8.69
CA GLY A 1012 -0.88 50.18 -8.49
C GLY A 1012 -0.50 50.95 -9.76
N ASN A 1013 -0.57 50.35 -10.95
CA ASN A 1013 -0.19 51.00 -12.21
C ASN A 1013 -0.84 50.35 -13.45
N ALA A 1014 -0.73 51.03 -14.60
CA ALA A 1014 -1.33 50.59 -15.86
C ALA A 1014 -0.74 49.28 -16.41
N THR A 1015 0.53 48.99 -16.14
CA THR A 1015 1.18 47.74 -16.57
C THR A 1015 0.57 46.53 -15.88
N LEU A 1016 0.35 46.58 -14.57
CA LEU A 1016 -0.32 45.52 -13.81
C LEU A 1016 -1.76 45.32 -14.27
N LYS A 1017 -2.47 46.42 -14.61
CA LYS A 1017 -3.82 46.35 -15.21
C LYS A 1017 -3.80 45.61 -16.55
N ASP A 1018 -2.85 45.95 -17.43
CA ASP A 1018 -2.73 45.29 -18.73
C ASP A 1018 -2.31 43.82 -18.58
N GLN A 1019 -1.46 43.49 -17.60
CA GLN A 1019 -1.11 42.10 -17.27
C GLN A 1019 -2.31 41.31 -16.74
N ALA A 1020 -3.13 41.90 -15.86
CA ALA A 1020 -4.36 41.29 -15.38
C ALA A 1020 -5.36 41.03 -16.54
N ILE A 1021 -5.57 42.02 -17.42
CA ILE A 1021 -6.43 41.87 -18.60
C ILE A 1021 -5.90 40.76 -19.53
N ASN A 1022 -4.60 40.75 -19.81
CA ASN A 1022 -3.99 39.72 -20.65
C ASN A 1022 -4.12 38.31 -20.02
N TYR A 1023 -3.94 38.20 -18.71
CA TYR A 1023 -4.10 36.94 -17.98
C TYR A 1023 -5.51 36.37 -18.13
N ILE A 1024 -6.54 37.18 -17.82
CA ILE A 1024 -7.93 36.71 -17.87
C ILE A 1024 -8.41 36.46 -19.32
N ARG A 1025 -7.78 37.11 -20.31
CA ARG A 1025 -7.93 36.80 -21.73
C ARG A 1025 -7.32 35.47 -22.14
N GLY A 1026 -6.58 34.79 -21.27
CA GLY A 1026 -6.04 33.45 -21.52
C GLY A 1026 -4.57 33.44 -21.90
N LEU A 1027 -3.81 34.51 -21.60
CA LEU A 1027 -2.35 34.43 -21.54
C LEU A 1027 -1.91 33.96 -20.15
N ASP A 1028 -0.80 33.26 -20.06
CA ASP A 1028 -0.21 32.88 -18.77
C ASP A 1028 0.47 34.10 -18.11
N SER A 1029 0.98 33.93 -16.89
CA SER A 1029 1.65 34.99 -16.11
C SER A 1029 2.85 35.62 -16.82
N ASN A 1030 3.46 34.92 -17.79
CA ASN A 1030 4.53 35.42 -18.65
C ASN A 1030 4.06 36.40 -19.75
N GLY A 1031 2.74 36.50 -19.98
CA GLY A 1031 2.12 37.39 -20.96
C GLY A 1031 2.25 36.97 -22.43
N THR A 1032 2.80 35.78 -22.73
CA THR A 1032 3.06 35.33 -24.12
C THR A 1032 2.51 33.94 -24.44
N THR A 1033 2.44 33.03 -23.46
CA THR A 1033 1.93 31.66 -23.66
C THR A 1033 0.42 31.61 -23.49
N ALA A 1034 -0.30 30.88 -24.35
CA ALA A 1034 -1.72 30.62 -24.14
C ALA A 1034 -1.92 29.65 -22.96
N ARG A 1035 -2.77 30.04 -22.01
CA ARG A 1035 -3.00 29.31 -20.75
C ARG A 1035 -3.89 28.07 -20.93
N ASN A 1036 -4.83 28.11 -21.89
CA ASN A 1036 -5.80 27.04 -22.18
C ASN A 1036 -6.47 26.45 -20.92
N ALA A 1037 -6.80 27.29 -19.94
CA ALA A 1037 -7.40 26.87 -18.69
C ALA A 1037 -8.70 27.64 -18.41
N LEU A 1038 -9.63 26.96 -17.74
CA LEU A 1038 -10.86 27.53 -17.19
C LEU A 1038 -10.77 27.54 -15.66
N GLY A 1039 -11.49 28.48 -15.04
CA GLY A 1039 -11.70 28.45 -13.59
C GLY A 1039 -12.55 27.26 -13.16
N ASP A 1040 -12.34 26.81 -11.93
CA ASP A 1040 -13.14 25.76 -11.29
C ASP A 1040 -14.63 26.12 -11.24
N MET A 1041 -15.44 25.09 -11.47
CA MET A 1041 -16.91 25.14 -11.52
C MET A 1041 -17.54 24.45 -10.30
N ILE A 1042 -16.95 24.63 -9.11
CA ILE A 1042 -17.24 23.87 -7.87
C ILE A 1042 -18.72 23.78 -7.44
N HIS A 1043 -19.56 24.78 -7.71
CA HIS A 1043 -21.00 24.77 -7.38
C HIS A 1043 -21.89 25.15 -8.57
N SER A 1044 -21.30 25.20 -9.77
CA SER A 1044 -21.96 25.66 -10.97
C SER A 1044 -22.15 24.51 -11.94
N THR A 1045 -23.42 24.13 -12.16
CA THR A 1045 -23.80 23.15 -13.17
C THR A 1045 -24.05 23.86 -14.51
N PRO A 1046 -23.56 23.34 -15.64
CA PRO A 1046 -23.86 23.92 -16.94
C PRO A 1046 -25.38 23.86 -17.22
N ARG A 1047 -25.94 24.95 -17.76
CA ARG A 1047 -27.31 24.99 -18.27
C ARG A 1047 -27.34 25.05 -19.78
N LEU A 1048 -28.19 24.22 -20.37
CA LEU A 1048 -28.32 24.05 -21.81
C LEU A 1048 -29.59 24.71 -22.30
N PHE A 1049 -29.52 25.37 -23.45
CA PHE A 1049 -30.69 25.87 -24.17
C PHE A 1049 -30.43 25.86 -25.67
N THR A 1050 -31.50 25.72 -26.45
CA THR A 1050 -31.44 25.69 -27.92
C THR A 1050 -31.96 27.02 -28.47
N TYR A 1051 -31.13 27.69 -29.27
CA TYR A 1051 -31.48 28.93 -29.95
C TYR A 1051 -32.17 28.70 -31.29
N GLY A 1052 -31.81 27.63 -32.00
CA GLY A 1052 -32.31 27.39 -33.35
C GLY A 1052 -31.74 26.14 -33.97
N CYS A 1053 -31.77 26.10 -35.30
CA CYS A 1053 -31.13 25.07 -36.09
C CYS A 1053 -30.08 25.71 -37.00
N LYS A 1054 -28.87 25.13 -37.07
CA LYS A 1054 -27.80 25.60 -37.98
C LYS A 1054 -28.11 25.26 -39.44
N GLY A 1055 -28.94 24.25 -39.69
CA GLY A 1055 -29.38 23.83 -41.02
C GLY A 1055 -30.24 22.58 -40.99
N TYR A 1056 -31.18 22.47 -41.92
CA TYR A 1056 -32.05 21.31 -42.06
C TYR A 1056 -31.54 20.38 -43.16
N ASN A 1057 -31.56 19.07 -42.93
CA ASN A 1057 -31.26 18.08 -43.96
C ASN A 1057 -32.39 18.01 -45.01
N SER A 1058 -32.20 17.21 -46.07
CA SER A 1058 -33.19 17.03 -47.13
C SER A 1058 -34.56 16.51 -46.63
N ALA A 1059 -34.57 15.80 -45.50
CA ALA A 1059 -35.78 15.30 -44.84
C ALA A 1059 -36.47 16.36 -43.95
N GLY A 1060 -35.90 17.56 -43.82
CA GLY A 1060 -36.45 18.64 -42.99
C GLY A 1060 -36.15 18.50 -41.51
N GLN A 1061 -35.21 17.64 -41.13
CA GLN A 1061 -34.79 17.44 -39.74
C GLN A 1061 -33.60 18.36 -39.43
N CYS A 1062 -33.49 18.82 -38.20
CA CYS A 1062 -32.35 19.61 -37.73
C CYS A 1062 -31.09 18.74 -37.52
N LEU A 1063 -30.63 18.14 -38.62
CA LEU A 1063 -29.49 17.25 -38.69
C LEU A 1063 -28.57 17.68 -39.84
N THR A 1064 -27.30 17.32 -39.76
CA THR A 1064 -26.37 17.44 -40.89
C THR A 1064 -26.77 16.44 -42.00
N SER A 1065 -26.12 16.55 -43.16
CA SER A 1065 -26.26 15.54 -44.22
C SER A 1065 -25.74 14.15 -43.81
N SER A 1066 -24.85 14.07 -42.80
CA SER A 1066 -24.37 12.82 -42.18
C SER A 1066 -25.30 12.27 -41.09
N GLY A 1067 -26.39 12.99 -40.75
CA GLY A 1067 -27.33 12.57 -39.71
C GLY A 1067 -26.93 12.97 -38.28
N GLU A 1068 -25.94 13.85 -38.12
CA GLU A 1068 -25.51 14.38 -36.81
C GLU A 1068 -26.40 15.54 -36.35
N ASP A 1069 -26.51 15.73 -35.03
CA ASP A 1069 -27.27 16.83 -34.42
C ASP A 1069 -26.78 18.20 -34.92
N ASN A 1070 -27.66 18.97 -35.56
CA ASN A 1070 -27.34 20.28 -36.13
C ASN A 1070 -28.05 21.44 -35.40
N ALA A 1071 -28.47 21.18 -34.15
CA ALA A 1071 -29.07 22.16 -33.28
C ALA A 1071 -28.06 23.27 -32.94
N ASP A 1072 -28.55 24.51 -32.97
CA ASP A 1072 -27.81 25.65 -32.44
C ASP A 1072 -28.01 25.73 -30.92
N GLN A 1073 -27.23 24.94 -30.19
CA GLN A 1073 -27.35 24.75 -28.75
C GLN A 1073 -26.10 25.25 -28.02
N TYR A 1074 -26.33 25.85 -26.84
CA TYR A 1074 -25.26 26.42 -26.03
C TYR A 1074 -25.35 25.96 -24.57
N ALA A 1075 -24.18 25.88 -23.92
CA ALA A 1075 -24.02 25.62 -22.49
C ALA A 1075 -23.53 26.89 -21.78
N ILE A 1076 -24.27 27.36 -20.78
CA ILE A 1076 -23.87 28.50 -19.95
C ILE A 1076 -23.49 28.03 -18.54
N VAL A 1077 -22.37 28.54 -18.01
CA VAL A 1077 -21.83 28.12 -16.71
C VAL A 1077 -21.09 29.27 -16.03
N GLY A 1078 -21.17 29.36 -14.70
CA GLY A 1078 -20.35 30.24 -13.87
C GLY A 1078 -19.04 29.58 -13.46
N THR A 1079 -17.96 30.36 -13.36
CA THR A 1079 -16.65 29.91 -12.84
C THR A 1079 -16.17 30.79 -11.69
N ASN A 1080 -15.36 30.20 -10.80
CA ASN A 1080 -14.77 30.93 -9.69
C ASN A 1080 -13.68 31.93 -10.08
N GLU A 1081 -13.20 31.90 -11.33
CA GLU A 1081 -12.43 33.01 -11.91
C GLU A 1081 -13.26 34.29 -12.06
N GLY A 1082 -14.58 34.20 -11.91
CA GLY A 1082 -15.51 35.32 -11.96
C GLY A 1082 -16.30 35.43 -13.26
N PHE A 1083 -16.17 34.46 -14.17
CA PHE A 1083 -16.90 34.49 -15.41
C PHE A 1083 -18.26 33.82 -15.34
N VAL A 1084 -19.19 34.35 -16.13
CA VAL A 1084 -20.28 33.59 -16.73
C VAL A 1084 -19.93 33.37 -18.19
N GLN A 1085 -19.69 32.13 -18.58
CA GLN A 1085 -19.22 31.76 -19.92
C GLN A 1085 -20.29 30.98 -20.68
N LEU A 1086 -20.37 31.25 -21.98
CA LEU A 1086 -21.25 30.54 -22.90
C LEU A 1086 -20.41 29.74 -23.90
N PHE A 1087 -20.67 28.45 -24.03
CA PHE A 1087 -19.98 27.53 -24.94
C PHE A 1087 -20.94 26.98 -25.98
N ASP A 1088 -20.51 26.91 -27.24
CA ASP A 1088 -21.21 26.17 -28.28
C ASP A 1088 -21.07 24.67 -28.02
N THR A 1089 -22.19 23.96 -27.90
CA THR A 1089 -22.14 22.56 -27.45
C THR A 1089 -21.61 21.60 -28.51
N SER A 1090 -21.65 21.98 -29.79
CA SER A 1090 -21.15 21.17 -30.91
C SER A 1090 -19.63 21.18 -30.97
N SER A 1091 -19.01 22.34 -30.81
CA SER A 1091 -17.57 22.60 -31.02
C SER A 1091 -16.77 22.74 -29.72
N GLY A 1092 -17.43 23.05 -28.60
CA GLY A 1092 -16.78 23.39 -27.33
C GLY A 1092 -16.21 24.81 -27.29
N VAL A 1093 -16.36 25.59 -28.36
CA VAL A 1093 -15.78 26.94 -28.47
C VAL A 1093 -16.59 27.95 -27.64
N GLU A 1094 -15.89 28.72 -26.82
CA GLU A 1094 -16.45 29.84 -26.06
C GLU A 1094 -17.00 30.91 -27.01
N GLN A 1095 -18.27 31.28 -26.82
CA GLN A 1095 -18.95 32.34 -27.57
C GLN A 1095 -18.74 33.72 -26.94
N PHE A 1096 -18.80 33.78 -25.62
CA PHE A 1096 -18.41 34.95 -24.83
C PHE A 1096 -18.19 34.59 -23.35
N GLY A 1097 -17.48 35.47 -22.64
CA GLY A 1097 -17.39 35.48 -21.18
C GLY A 1097 -17.75 36.86 -20.62
N PHE A 1098 -18.53 36.88 -19.54
CA PHE A 1098 -18.89 38.10 -18.83
C PHE A 1098 -18.37 38.07 -17.39
N ILE A 1099 -17.68 39.13 -16.96
CA ILE A 1099 -17.26 39.33 -15.56
C ILE A 1099 -17.87 40.62 -14.99
N PRO A 1100 -18.54 40.57 -13.84
CA PRO A 1100 -18.98 41.77 -13.12
C PRO A 1100 -17.80 42.67 -12.72
N GLU A 1101 -17.98 44.00 -12.73
CA GLU A 1101 -16.96 44.97 -12.28
C GLU A 1101 -16.40 44.62 -10.89
N ALA A 1102 -17.27 44.18 -9.96
CA ALA A 1102 -16.89 43.82 -8.60
C ALA A 1102 -15.89 42.65 -8.48
N LEU A 1103 -15.71 41.87 -9.56
CA LEU A 1103 -14.79 40.73 -9.60
C LEU A 1103 -13.48 41.04 -10.33
N LEU A 1104 -13.35 42.23 -10.96
CA LEU A 1104 -12.12 42.67 -11.59
C LEU A 1104 -10.91 42.69 -10.63
N PRO A 1105 -11.05 43.07 -9.34
CA PRO A 1105 -9.93 43.01 -8.38
C PRO A 1105 -9.38 41.60 -8.15
N ASN A 1106 -10.17 40.54 -8.35
CA ASN A 1106 -9.72 39.17 -8.11
C ASN A 1106 -8.72 38.69 -9.18
N ILE A 1107 -8.69 39.33 -10.35
CA ILE A 1107 -7.89 38.87 -11.49
C ILE A 1107 -6.39 38.91 -11.16
N ASP A 1108 -5.92 39.94 -10.45
CA ASP A 1108 -4.50 40.04 -10.10
C ASP A 1108 -4.08 38.97 -9.07
N LEU A 1109 -4.98 38.64 -8.13
CA LEU A 1109 -4.78 37.55 -7.16
C LEU A 1109 -4.71 36.19 -7.86
N LEU A 1110 -5.65 35.93 -8.77
CA LEU A 1110 -5.67 34.70 -9.57
C LEU A 1110 -4.44 34.58 -10.49
N ARG A 1111 -3.84 35.70 -10.91
CA ARG A 1111 -2.61 35.75 -11.71
C ARG A 1111 -1.36 35.52 -10.86
N ALA A 1112 -1.34 36.05 -9.64
CA ALA A 1112 -0.26 35.82 -8.68
C ALA A 1112 -0.21 34.36 -8.22
N ASP A 1113 -1.38 33.71 -8.13
CA ASP A 1113 -1.54 32.30 -7.74
C ASP A 1113 -0.87 32.00 -6.38
N ASP A 1114 -0.98 32.95 -5.45
CA ASP A 1114 -0.43 32.82 -4.11
C ASP A 1114 -1.19 31.74 -3.32
N ARG A 1115 -0.51 31.18 -2.31
CA ARG A 1115 -1.10 30.19 -1.39
C ARG A 1115 -2.23 30.83 -0.58
N SER A 1116 -3.40 30.19 -0.56
CA SER A 1116 -4.52 30.59 0.30
C SER A 1116 -4.20 30.24 1.76
N THR A 1117 -4.52 31.16 2.68
CA THR A 1117 -4.29 31.00 4.12
C THR A 1117 -5.51 31.47 4.89
N SER A 1118 -5.62 31.11 6.17
CA SER A 1118 -6.68 31.65 7.05
C SER A 1118 -6.69 33.18 7.15
N GLN A 1119 -5.54 33.83 6.91
CA GLN A 1119 -5.39 35.30 6.88
C GLN A 1119 -5.65 35.91 5.50
N LYS A 1120 -5.52 35.12 4.43
CA LYS A 1120 -5.79 35.48 3.04
C LYS A 1120 -6.56 34.34 2.37
N PRO A 1121 -7.87 34.20 2.65
CA PRO A 1121 -8.65 33.09 2.12
C PRO A 1121 -8.84 33.25 0.62
N ARG A 1122 -8.99 32.09 -0.06
CA ARG A 1122 -9.29 32.05 -1.48
C ARG A 1122 -10.55 32.86 -1.80
N ARG A 1123 -10.49 33.69 -2.85
CA ARG A 1123 -11.66 34.46 -3.31
C ARG A 1123 -12.47 33.67 -4.33
N TYR A 1124 -13.78 33.63 -4.15
CA TYR A 1124 -14.73 32.98 -5.06
C TYR A 1124 -15.37 33.99 -6.01
N GLY A 1125 -15.54 33.56 -7.26
CA GLY A 1125 -16.16 34.34 -8.32
C GLY A 1125 -17.63 34.02 -8.51
N MET A 1126 -18.01 33.63 -9.74
CA MET A 1126 -19.37 33.26 -10.11
C MET A 1126 -19.59 31.78 -9.85
N ASP A 1127 -19.81 31.41 -8.60
CA ASP A 1127 -19.84 30.01 -8.14
C ASP A 1127 -21.22 29.33 -8.27
N SER A 1128 -22.31 30.09 -8.38
CA SER A 1128 -23.66 29.54 -8.42
C SER A 1128 -24.08 29.11 -9.82
N SER A 1129 -24.81 27.99 -9.89
CA SER A 1129 -25.41 27.51 -11.13
C SER A 1129 -26.30 28.59 -11.78
N VAL A 1130 -26.01 28.91 -13.04
CA VAL A 1130 -26.78 29.87 -13.83
C VAL A 1130 -28.22 29.38 -13.96
N THR A 1131 -29.20 30.27 -13.84
CA THR A 1131 -30.61 29.97 -14.10
C THR A 1131 -31.01 30.57 -15.44
N VAL A 1132 -31.60 29.76 -16.32
CA VAL A 1132 -32.01 30.23 -17.66
C VAL A 1132 -33.53 30.24 -17.76
N TRP A 1133 -34.08 31.35 -18.26
CA TRP A 1133 -35.46 31.47 -18.71
C TRP A 1133 -35.49 31.59 -20.23
N VAL A 1134 -36.04 30.57 -20.89
CA VAL A 1134 -36.29 30.55 -22.32
C VAL A 1134 -37.75 30.89 -22.57
N ASN A 1135 -38.03 31.96 -23.31
CA ASN A 1135 -39.37 32.34 -23.73
C ASN A 1135 -39.55 32.02 -25.22
N ASP A 1136 -40.18 30.88 -25.48
CA ASP A 1136 -40.68 30.44 -26.77
C ASP A 1136 -42.17 30.80 -26.83
N ALA A 1137 -42.48 31.95 -27.44
CA ALA A 1137 -43.82 32.54 -27.42
C ALA A 1137 -44.75 31.85 -28.40
N ASN A 1138 -44.21 31.36 -29.52
CA ASN A 1138 -44.97 30.67 -30.56
C ASN A 1138 -45.01 29.13 -30.37
N ASN A 1139 -44.32 28.61 -29.35
CA ASN A 1139 -44.21 27.20 -28.99
C ASN A 1139 -43.52 26.30 -30.06
N ASN A 1140 -42.72 26.87 -30.95
CA ASN A 1140 -42.06 26.13 -32.04
C ASN A 1140 -40.75 25.43 -31.62
N GLY A 1141 -40.30 25.62 -30.38
CA GLY A 1141 -39.11 24.97 -29.81
C GLY A 1141 -37.76 25.64 -30.13
N VAL A 1142 -37.76 26.79 -30.81
CA VAL A 1142 -36.56 27.56 -31.15
C VAL A 1142 -36.80 29.06 -30.94
N ILE A 1143 -35.72 29.84 -30.83
CA ILE A 1143 -35.80 31.31 -30.68
C ILE A 1143 -35.53 32.02 -32.01
N TYR A 1144 -34.76 31.38 -32.90
CA TYR A 1144 -34.41 31.85 -34.23
C TYR A 1144 -34.85 30.86 -35.30
N GLY A 1145 -35.42 31.41 -36.37
CA GLY A 1145 -35.96 30.63 -37.48
C GLY A 1145 -37.25 29.91 -37.10
N ASP A 1146 -37.70 29.05 -38.01
CA ASP A 1146 -38.92 28.27 -37.87
C ASP A 1146 -38.66 26.84 -38.37
N PRO A 1147 -38.79 25.81 -37.50
CA PRO A 1147 -38.63 24.40 -37.88
C PRO A 1147 -39.68 23.94 -38.89
N THR A 1148 -40.85 24.56 -38.90
CA THR A 1148 -41.94 24.27 -39.83
C THR A 1148 -41.61 24.80 -41.22
N ALA A 1149 -41.18 26.07 -41.30
CA ALA A 1149 -40.77 26.71 -42.55
C ALA A 1149 -39.32 26.39 -42.99
N ARG A 1150 -38.57 25.62 -42.17
CA ARG A 1150 -37.16 25.26 -42.38
C ARG A 1150 -36.23 26.47 -42.55
N THR A 1151 -36.53 27.56 -41.86
CA THR A 1151 -35.69 28.76 -41.85
C THR A 1151 -34.74 28.73 -40.65
N THR A 1152 -33.52 29.24 -40.82
CA THR A 1152 -32.46 29.26 -39.78
C THR A 1152 -32.15 30.67 -39.28
N SER A 1153 -32.84 31.68 -39.79
CA SER A 1153 -32.58 33.09 -39.50
C SER A 1153 -33.88 33.87 -39.28
N GLY A 1154 -33.76 34.98 -38.56
CA GLY A 1154 -34.89 35.77 -38.07
C GLY A 1154 -35.19 35.45 -36.60
N LEU A 1155 -35.13 36.47 -35.74
CA LEU A 1155 -35.59 36.36 -34.35
C LEU A 1155 -37.12 36.31 -34.37
N ASN A 1156 -37.71 35.35 -33.67
CA ASN A 1156 -39.15 35.28 -33.55
C ASN A 1156 -39.67 36.41 -32.64
N ASP A 1157 -40.78 37.03 -33.04
CA ASP A 1157 -41.34 38.17 -32.31
C ASP A 1157 -41.73 37.78 -30.88
N GLY A 1158 -41.18 38.52 -29.91
CA GLY A 1158 -41.45 38.30 -28.48
C GLY A 1158 -40.62 37.19 -27.82
N GLU A 1159 -39.72 36.52 -28.54
CA GLU A 1159 -38.91 35.41 -28.02
C GLU A 1159 -37.54 35.85 -27.52
N PHE A 1160 -37.06 35.18 -26.46
CA PHE A 1160 -35.79 35.54 -25.83
C PHE A 1160 -35.25 34.44 -24.91
N VAL A 1161 -33.98 34.56 -24.55
CA VAL A 1161 -33.33 33.78 -23.49
C VAL A 1161 -32.72 34.74 -22.48
N TYR A 1162 -33.06 34.57 -21.19
CA TYR A 1162 -32.42 35.27 -20.08
C TYR A 1162 -31.63 34.31 -19.21
N ALA A 1163 -30.38 34.63 -19.00
CA ALA A 1163 -29.54 33.98 -18.01
C ALA A 1163 -29.41 34.88 -16.77
N TYR A 1164 -29.70 34.30 -15.61
CA TYR A 1164 -29.54 34.88 -14.30
C TYR A 1164 -28.39 34.18 -13.58
N ALA A 1165 -27.34 34.93 -13.26
CA ALA A 1165 -26.21 34.43 -12.51
C ALA A 1165 -26.05 35.20 -11.20
N THR A 1166 -25.60 34.50 -10.16
CA THR A 1166 -25.44 35.07 -8.81
C THR A 1166 -24.12 34.61 -8.19
N MET A 1167 -23.64 35.36 -7.20
CA MET A 1167 -22.52 34.97 -6.35
C MET A 1167 -23.10 34.33 -5.09
N GLY A 1168 -22.89 33.03 -4.91
CA GLY A 1168 -23.41 32.22 -3.81
C GLY A 1168 -22.70 32.50 -2.49
N ARG A 1169 -21.46 33.01 -2.55
CA ARG A 1169 -20.61 33.35 -1.41
C ARG A 1169 -20.06 34.75 -1.60
N GLY A 1170 -20.65 35.72 -0.91
CA GLY A 1170 -20.44 37.14 -1.15
C GLY A 1170 -18.96 37.53 -1.28
N GLY A 1171 -18.61 38.19 -2.39
CA GLY A 1171 -17.33 38.85 -2.56
C GLY A 1171 -17.06 39.81 -1.39
N GLY A 1172 -15.84 39.76 -0.84
CA GLY A 1172 -15.47 40.47 0.37
C GLY A 1172 -15.73 41.99 0.33
N THR A 1173 -16.31 42.49 1.43
CA THR A 1173 -16.35 43.86 1.95
C THR A 1173 -16.59 45.04 0.98
N SER A 1174 -17.88 45.33 0.73
CA SER A 1174 -18.54 46.65 0.97
C SER A 1174 -19.75 46.93 0.08
N THR A 1175 -20.03 46.10 -0.94
CA THR A 1175 -21.27 46.17 -1.72
C THR A 1175 -21.89 44.79 -1.89
N ARG A 1176 -22.90 44.52 -1.06
CA ARG A 1176 -23.74 43.31 -1.16
C ARG A 1176 -24.65 43.44 -2.38
N TRP A 1177 -24.21 42.94 -3.53
CA TRP A 1177 -25.08 42.78 -4.70
C TRP A 1177 -25.89 41.49 -4.56
N THR A 1178 -27.14 41.61 -4.11
CA THR A 1178 -28.14 40.53 -4.19
C THR A 1178 -29.02 40.68 -5.44
N SER A 1179 -28.57 41.41 -6.47
CA SER A 1179 -29.38 41.67 -7.67
C SER A 1179 -28.99 40.70 -8.79
N PRO A 1180 -29.92 39.92 -9.34
CA PRO A 1180 -29.65 39.04 -10.49
C PRO A 1180 -29.20 39.86 -11.70
N THR A 1181 -28.06 39.52 -12.30
CA THR A 1181 -27.64 40.09 -13.58
C THR A 1181 -28.34 39.31 -14.70
N ARG A 1182 -29.13 40.01 -15.53
CA ARG A 1182 -29.81 39.43 -16.70
C ARG A 1182 -28.91 39.59 -17.93
N LEU A 1183 -28.47 38.47 -18.49
CA LEU A 1183 -27.74 38.40 -19.75
C LEU A 1183 -28.66 37.88 -20.85
N ILE A 1184 -28.67 38.57 -22.00
CA ILE A 1184 -29.37 38.14 -23.23
C ILE A 1184 -28.33 37.78 -24.29
N PRO A 1185 -28.11 36.48 -24.59
CA PRO A 1185 -27.31 36.07 -25.73
C PRO A 1185 -28.07 36.32 -27.06
N SER A 1186 -27.37 36.61 -28.15
CA SER A 1186 -27.95 36.65 -29.50
C SER A 1186 -27.12 35.81 -30.47
N SER A 1187 -27.77 35.20 -31.46
CA SER A 1187 -27.11 34.45 -32.56
C SER A 1187 -26.23 35.34 -33.45
N SER A 1188 -26.29 36.67 -33.29
CA SER A 1188 -25.44 37.66 -33.98
C SER A 1188 -24.23 38.14 -33.15
N GLY A 1189 -23.94 37.50 -32.02
CA GLY A 1189 -22.82 37.88 -31.15
C GLY A 1189 -23.02 39.21 -30.39
N ARG A 1190 -24.27 39.64 -30.19
CA ARG A 1190 -24.63 40.82 -29.38
C ARG A 1190 -25.14 40.36 -28.01
N SER A 1191 -24.31 40.46 -26.99
CA SER A 1191 -24.74 40.26 -25.60
C SER A 1191 -25.32 41.55 -25.03
N THR A 1192 -26.51 41.49 -24.42
CA THR A 1192 -27.11 42.67 -23.74
C THR A 1192 -27.35 42.44 -22.25
N VAL A 1193 -27.18 43.49 -21.43
CA VAL A 1193 -27.45 43.50 -19.97
C VAL A 1193 -28.66 44.38 -19.70
N ALA A 1194 -29.69 43.89 -19.01
CA ALA A 1194 -30.88 44.68 -18.66
C ALA A 1194 -31.25 44.50 -17.18
N PRO A 1195 -32.03 45.39 -16.55
CA PRO A 1195 -32.49 45.19 -15.18
C PRO A 1195 -33.46 43.99 -15.09
N ALA A 1196 -33.45 43.31 -13.94
CA ALA A 1196 -34.51 42.41 -13.50
C ALA A 1196 -35.39 43.15 -12.49
N ALA A 1197 -36.64 43.43 -12.84
CA ALA A 1197 -37.62 43.99 -11.92
C ALA A 1197 -38.47 42.88 -11.31
N SER A 1198 -38.24 42.52 -10.04
CA SER A 1198 -39.31 42.17 -9.09
C SER A 1198 -38.76 42.06 -7.66
N GLN A 1199 -39.10 43.03 -6.81
CA GLN A 1199 -39.26 42.79 -5.38
C GLN A 1199 -40.57 42.02 -5.20
N ASN A 1200 -40.49 40.74 -4.82
CA ASN A 1200 -41.46 40.03 -3.99
C ASN A 1200 -41.23 38.53 -4.11
N TRP A 1201 -40.47 37.90 -3.21
CA TRP A 1201 -40.77 36.57 -2.68
C TRP A 1201 -40.19 36.49 -1.26
N GLY A 1202 -41.09 36.37 -0.29
CA GLY A 1202 -40.77 36.38 1.14
C GLY A 1202 -40.06 35.11 1.63
N ARG A 1203 -39.52 35.22 2.84
CA ARG A 1203 -39.00 34.13 3.68
C ARG A 1203 -39.80 32.83 3.50
N ARG A 1204 -39.15 31.78 2.96
CA ARG A 1204 -39.41 30.40 3.35
C ARG A 1204 -38.11 29.78 3.84
N GLY A 1205 -38.21 29.14 4.99
CA GLY A 1205 -37.10 28.71 5.84
C GLY A 1205 -36.16 27.71 5.18
N GLN A 1206 -34.93 27.75 5.68
CA GLN A 1206 -33.94 26.70 5.50
C GLN A 1206 -34.49 25.38 6.05
N HIS A 1207 -34.77 24.45 5.16
CA HIS A 1207 -34.56 23.03 5.40
C HIS A 1207 -33.55 22.57 4.35
N ARG A 1208 -32.27 22.57 4.72
CA ARG A 1208 -31.31 21.46 4.60
C ARG A 1208 -30.04 21.88 5.28
#